data_AF-A0A1R1C258-F1
#
_entry.id   AF-A0A1R1C258-F1
#
_cell.length_a   1.000
_cell.length_b   1.000
_cell.length_c   1.000
_cell.angle_alpha   90.00
_cell.angle_beta   90.00
_cell.angle_gamma   90.00
#
_symmetry.space_group_name_H-M   'P 1'
#
loop_
_entity.id
_entity.type
_entity.pdbx_description
1 polymer ?
#
loop_
_entity_poly.entity_id
_entity_poly.type
_entity_poly.pdbx_seq_one_letter_code
_entity_poly.pdbx_strand_id
1 'polypeptide(L)'
;MKNETVQTDITVIGGGLSGVNAAIAAARLGQKVALIQNRPMLGGNSSSEVRVWVCGATSHGVNRYARETGIMGEMFVENQYRNPDGNPYLWDMVVLESVLAEPNIQLFLNTDVHEVEAYGDEDDRRIASVTGWMMGSERRIRFESELFLDCTGDGLVGFLAGAQHRIGREAKDEYNEDWAPEVADNITLGSTLLFYTKDVGHPVRYVPPSFAKDIAATTIPLKRVIRSGDNGCSYWWIEWGGELDTVHENERIRDELWSVVYGIWDYIKNSGKFEAETMTLEWVGSIPGKREYRRFIGDYVLNQNDILAQREFEDRVAFGGWSIDLHPPGGMYATESGSKHLHPDGIYHIPFRSLYSVNVSNLMFAGRNISASHVAFGTTRVMATCAVIGEAAGTGAALAVQHGVTPRAVYERHLTQLQQTLLRQDASVIGLRSSDDEDLARRAKLTASSTLRRLAVEDAAEPVALQGGDVALLVPVAPELQRIELLLDAAAATTLEVEVWSTGRAENYIPHRLEVSGLAALTPGERQWVSIPLAWKPPTAQHGFIIIKANEHVTLYVSHQPQTGVLSFVKNTSTTVSADFSNQDPEQPVVLWSMKKLVRKPFCFRMYPETTAFEVEHVTDGFVRSYGEPHMWLSEARDPAVSESASLELQWQETVQISEIHLTFNDDVNEDLINLHHHYTPFPVIPELVRDYRLEAYVEGQWVKVHEETANHKRKQIHRLPTAVSTDQLRLVIEATNGSLHAEVIEIRVYG
;
A
#
# COMPACT_ATOMS: atom_id res chain seq x y z
N MET A 1 -7.40 -9.50 -42.49
CA MET A 1 -7.60 -8.47 -41.45
C MET A 1 -9.09 -8.38 -41.11
N LYS A 2 -9.45 -8.74 -39.88
CA LYS A 2 -10.83 -8.64 -39.38
C LYS A 2 -11.00 -7.28 -38.69
N ASN A 3 -12.00 -6.51 -39.12
CA ASN A 3 -12.40 -5.30 -38.41
C ASN A 3 -13.51 -5.65 -37.41
N GLU A 4 -13.44 -5.07 -36.22
CA GLU A 4 -14.39 -5.31 -35.14
C GLU A 4 -14.65 -4.02 -34.37
N THR A 5 -15.88 -3.86 -33.89
CA THR A 5 -16.25 -2.77 -32.98
C THR A 5 -16.74 -3.37 -31.68
N VAL A 6 -16.18 -2.89 -30.57
CA VAL A 6 -16.56 -3.24 -29.20
C VAL A 6 -17.21 -2.01 -28.57
N GLN A 7 -18.42 -2.18 -28.05
CA GLN A 7 -19.16 -1.15 -27.33
C GLN A 7 -19.26 -1.54 -25.86
N THR A 8 -18.77 -0.67 -24.99
CA THR A 8 -18.75 -0.81 -23.53
C THR A 8 -19.04 0.53 -22.89
N ASP A 9 -19.38 0.53 -21.61
CA ASP A 9 -19.62 1.77 -20.87
C ASP A 9 -18.30 2.53 -20.67
N ILE A 10 -17.23 1.78 -20.35
CA ILE A 10 -15.90 2.30 -20.04
C ILE A 10 -14.84 1.51 -20.81
N THR A 11 -13.87 2.21 -21.38
CA THR A 11 -12.65 1.59 -21.93
C THR A 11 -11.44 1.98 -21.09
N VAL A 12 -10.72 0.99 -20.56
CA VAL A 12 -9.47 1.15 -19.81
C VAL A 12 -8.29 0.69 -20.66
N ILE A 13 -7.37 1.60 -20.97
CA ILE A 13 -6.20 1.30 -21.82
C ILE A 13 -4.94 1.22 -20.97
N GLY A 14 -4.39 0.02 -20.83
CA GLY A 14 -3.19 -0.28 -20.04
C GLY A 14 -3.50 -1.27 -18.92
N GLY A 15 -2.96 -2.48 -19.01
CA GLY A 15 -3.13 -3.57 -18.04
C GLY A 15 -2.13 -3.56 -16.88
N GLY A 16 -1.58 -2.38 -16.53
CA GLY A 16 -0.82 -2.19 -15.29
C GLY A 16 -1.72 -2.26 -14.06
N LEU A 17 -1.16 -2.25 -12.86
CA LEU A 17 -1.97 -2.32 -11.64
C LEU A 17 -3.01 -1.18 -11.54
N SER A 18 -2.71 0.04 -12.01
CA SER A 18 -3.70 1.11 -12.07
C SER A 18 -4.90 0.76 -12.95
N GLY A 19 -4.67 0.25 -14.17
CA GLY A 19 -5.76 -0.13 -15.08
C GLY A 19 -6.52 -1.38 -14.64
N VAL A 20 -5.84 -2.37 -14.05
CA VAL A 20 -6.48 -3.55 -13.46
C VAL A 20 -7.44 -3.13 -12.34
N ASN A 21 -6.97 -2.31 -11.40
CA ASN A 21 -7.80 -1.86 -10.27
C ASN A 21 -8.96 -0.97 -10.76
N ALA A 22 -8.71 -0.11 -11.75
CA ALA A 22 -9.77 0.72 -12.33
C ALA A 22 -10.86 -0.11 -13.02
N ALA A 23 -10.47 -1.12 -13.79
CA ALA A 23 -11.42 -1.99 -14.48
C ALA A 23 -12.25 -2.82 -13.51
N ILE A 24 -11.63 -3.40 -12.47
CA ILE A 24 -12.33 -4.16 -11.42
C ILE A 24 -13.29 -3.26 -10.65
N ALA A 25 -12.84 -2.07 -10.21
CA ALA A 25 -13.67 -1.12 -9.47
C ALA A 25 -14.94 -0.74 -10.26
N ALA A 26 -14.78 -0.41 -11.54
CA ALA A 26 -15.90 -0.07 -12.42
C ALA A 26 -16.83 -1.27 -12.69
N ALA A 27 -16.28 -2.46 -12.92
CA ALA A 27 -17.03 -3.68 -13.18
C ALA A 27 -17.89 -4.10 -11.98
N ARG A 28 -17.36 -3.99 -10.76
CA ARG A 28 -18.06 -4.28 -9.50
C ARG A 28 -19.22 -3.31 -9.23
N LEU A 29 -19.20 -2.13 -9.85
CA LEU A 29 -20.29 -1.14 -9.85
C LEU A 29 -21.25 -1.31 -11.03
N GLY A 30 -21.18 -2.45 -11.73
CA GLY A 30 -22.14 -2.86 -12.75
C GLY A 30 -21.85 -2.36 -14.17
N GLN A 31 -20.73 -1.65 -14.38
CA GLN A 31 -20.38 -1.12 -15.71
C GLN A 31 -19.75 -2.22 -16.57
N LYS A 32 -20.07 -2.24 -17.86
CA LYS A 32 -19.36 -3.06 -18.86
C LYS A 32 -18.04 -2.38 -19.20
N VAL A 33 -16.93 -3.11 -19.04
CA VAL A 33 -15.58 -2.56 -19.20
C VAL A 33 -14.83 -3.31 -20.28
N ALA A 34 -14.18 -2.58 -21.20
CA ALA A 34 -13.11 -3.13 -22.04
C ALA A 34 -11.76 -2.82 -21.38
N LEU A 35 -11.05 -3.85 -20.90
CA LEU A 35 -9.67 -3.71 -20.39
C LEU A 35 -8.69 -4.13 -21.47
N ILE A 36 -7.88 -3.19 -21.94
CA ILE A 36 -6.97 -3.38 -23.08
C ILE A 36 -5.53 -3.35 -22.59
N GLN A 37 -4.74 -4.35 -22.98
CA GLN A 37 -3.32 -4.44 -22.65
C GLN A 37 -2.52 -4.81 -23.90
N ASN A 38 -1.46 -4.07 -24.19
CA ASN A 38 -0.66 -4.27 -25.40
C ASN A 38 0.26 -5.49 -25.35
N ARG A 39 0.30 -6.21 -24.23
CA ARG A 39 1.17 -7.36 -23.95
C ARG A 39 0.37 -8.58 -23.47
N PRO A 40 0.99 -9.77 -23.32
CA PRO A 40 0.27 -10.99 -22.98
C PRO A 40 -0.03 -11.13 -21.48
N MET A 41 0.51 -10.26 -20.63
CA MET A 41 0.36 -10.33 -19.18
C MET A 41 -0.14 -9.00 -18.62
N LEU A 42 -0.91 -9.10 -17.53
CA LEU A 42 -1.33 -7.97 -16.69
C LEU A 42 -0.27 -7.69 -15.61
N GLY A 43 -0.42 -6.57 -14.88
CA GLY A 43 0.47 -6.17 -13.79
C GLY A 43 1.50 -5.09 -14.19
N GLY A 44 1.66 -4.81 -15.48
CA GLY A 44 2.54 -3.73 -15.96
C GLY A 44 3.99 -3.96 -15.57
N ASN A 45 4.62 -3.02 -14.86
CA ASN A 45 6.00 -3.20 -14.39
C ASN A 45 6.14 -4.26 -13.29
N SER A 46 5.04 -4.68 -12.65
CA SER A 46 5.07 -5.75 -11.65
C SER A 46 4.98 -7.15 -12.24
N SER A 47 4.66 -7.28 -13.54
CA SER A 47 4.50 -8.57 -14.19
C SER A 47 5.82 -9.31 -14.30
N SER A 48 5.76 -10.60 -14.66
CA SER A 48 6.94 -11.41 -14.95
C SER A 48 7.85 -10.86 -16.06
N GLU A 49 7.36 -9.92 -16.88
CA GLU A 49 8.09 -9.28 -17.98
C GLU A 49 9.12 -8.24 -17.50
N VAL A 50 8.90 -7.61 -16.33
CA VAL A 50 9.75 -6.53 -15.80
C VAL A 50 10.18 -6.80 -14.34
N ARG A 51 9.33 -7.44 -13.53
CA ARG A 51 9.60 -7.92 -12.17
C ARG A 51 9.95 -6.84 -11.14
N VAL A 52 9.36 -5.65 -11.27
CA VAL A 52 9.45 -4.62 -10.23
C VAL A 52 8.60 -5.04 -9.04
N TRP A 53 9.10 -4.84 -7.82
CA TRP A 53 8.34 -5.11 -6.58
C TRP A 53 7.17 -4.16 -6.41
N VAL A 54 6.01 -4.70 -6.08
CA VAL A 54 4.81 -3.92 -5.73
C VAL A 54 5.00 -3.36 -4.32
N CYS A 55 5.71 -2.24 -4.25
CA CYS A 55 5.80 -1.41 -3.05
C CYS A 55 4.67 -0.36 -3.03
N GLY A 56 4.53 0.31 -1.89
CA GLY A 56 3.47 1.27 -1.61
C GLY A 56 3.77 2.17 -0.44
N ALA A 57 2.71 2.69 0.19
CA ALA A 57 2.81 3.64 1.28
C ALA A 57 3.54 3.09 2.52
N THR A 58 3.50 1.78 2.79
CA THR A 58 4.28 1.13 3.86
C THR A 58 5.79 1.41 3.74
N SER A 59 6.30 1.59 2.52
CA SER A 59 7.69 1.99 2.25
C SER A 59 8.72 1.15 3.01
N HIS A 60 8.61 -0.19 2.95
CA HIS A 60 9.49 -1.12 3.67
C HIS A 60 9.48 -0.96 5.19
N GLY A 61 8.28 -0.73 5.75
CA GLY A 61 8.04 -0.52 7.18
C GLY A 61 8.43 0.86 7.69
N VAL A 62 8.71 1.81 6.80
CA VAL A 62 8.95 3.23 7.18
C VAL A 62 7.65 3.88 7.63
N ASN A 63 6.50 3.60 6.98
CA ASN A 63 5.20 4.03 7.48
C ASN A 63 4.47 2.88 8.17
N ARG A 64 3.55 3.24 9.06
CA ARG A 64 2.90 2.34 10.02
C ARG A 64 1.42 2.34 9.68
N TYR A 65 0.80 1.17 9.77
CA TYR A 65 -0.60 1.00 9.37
C TYR A 65 -0.92 1.59 7.98
N ALA A 66 0.02 1.51 7.04
CA ALA A 66 -0.05 2.22 5.76
C ALA A 66 -0.23 1.30 4.56
N ARG A 67 -0.37 -0.02 4.73
CA ARG A 67 -0.61 -0.93 3.59
C ARG A 67 -1.91 -0.58 2.88
N GLU A 68 -1.88 -0.61 1.56
CA GLU A 68 -3.06 -0.47 0.71
C GLU A 68 -4.08 -1.59 0.98
N THR A 69 -5.35 -1.21 1.16
CA THR A 69 -6.55 -2.08 1.23
C THR A 69 -7.32 -2.03 -0.10
N GLY A 70 -8.58 -2.49 -0.13
CA GLY A 70 -9.38 -2.53 -1.36
C GLY A 70 -8.86 -3.58 -2.33
N ILE A 71 -9.00 -3.34 -3.63
CA ILE A 71 -8.64 -4.32 -4.68
C ILE A 71 -7.15 -4.70 -4.60
N MET A 72 -6.26 -3.74 -4.32
CA MET A 72 -4.83 -4.03 -4.14
C MET A 72 -4.57 -4.86 -2.88
N GLY A 73 -5.30 -4.59 -1.78
CA GLY A 73 -5.24 -5.37 -0.55
C GLY A 73 -5.66 -6.83 -0.76
N GLU A 74 -6.73 -7.05 -1.53
CA GLU A 74 -7.17 -8.40 -1.93
C GLU A 74 -6.05 -9.16 -2.64
N MET A 75 -5.38 -8.52 -3.61
CA MET A 75 -4.27 -9.13 -4.35
C MET A 75 -3.04 -9.39 -3.47
N PHE A 76 -2.73 -8.51 -2.51
CA PHE A 76 -1.61 -8.75 -1.59
C PHE A 76 -1.83 -9.98 -0.71
N VAL A 77 -3.01 -10.10 -0.10
CA VAL A 77 -3.32 -11.22 0.79
C VAL A 77 -3.45 -12.52 0.00
N GLU A 78 -4.03 -12.48 -1.20
CA GLU A 78 -4.09 -13.65 -2.09
C GLU A 78 -2.70 -14.10 -2.55
N ASN A 79 -1.80 -13.15 -2.86
CA ASN A 79 -0.42 -13.47 -3.21
C ASN A 79 0.34 -14.07 -2.01
N GLN A 80 0.18 -13.55 -0.80
CA GLN A 80 0.77 -14.14 0.40
C GLN A 80 0.31 -15.60 0.60
N TYR A 81 -0.96 -15.88 0.32
CA TYR A 81 -1.54 -17.22 0.46
C TYR A 81 -1.03 -18.21 -0.60
N ARG A 82 -0.99 -17.82 -1.87
CA ARG A 82 -0.69 -18.72 -3.00
C ARG A 82 0.76 -18.70 -3.47
N ASN A 83 1.49 -17.64 -3.15
CA ASN A 83 2.82 -17.37 -3.69
C ASN A 83 3.82 -16.94 -2.59
N PRO A 84 3.94 -17.67 -1.48
CA PRO A 84 4.77 -17.26 -0.33
C PRO A 84 6.27 -17.10 -0.67
N ASP A 85 6.74 -17.72 -1.76
CA ASP A 85 8.12 -17.64 -2.25
C ASP A 85 8.37 -16.53 -3.29
N GLY A 86 7.33 -15.77 -3.67
CA GLY A 86 7.50 -14.61 -4.56
C GLY A 86 7.82 -14.95 -6.01
N ASN A 87 7.23 -16.02 -6.53
CA ASN A 87 7.37 -16.40 -7.93
C ASN A 87 6.62 -15.40 -8.84
N PRO A 88 7.30 -14.78 -9.83
CA PRO A 88 6.69 -13.76 -10.68
C PRO A 88 5.54 -14.29 -11.56
N TYR A 89 5.56 -15.57 -11.94
CA TYR A 89 4.48 -16.15 -12.76
C TYR A 89 3.24 -16.48 -11.93
N LEU A 90 3.40 -16.81 -10.65
CA LEU A 90 2.26 -16.99 -9.76
C LEU A 90 1.60 -15.63 -9.47
N TRP A 91 2.39 -14.55 -9.34
CA TRP A 91 1.87 -13.19 -9.27
C TRP A 91 1.05 -12.83 -10.52
N ASP A 92 1.54 -13.12 -11.73
CA ASP A 92 0.78 -12.90 -12.97
C ASP A 92 -0.59 -13.61 -12.94
N MET A 93 -0.64 -14.83 -12.39
CA MET A 93 -1.89 -15.58 -12.25
C MET A 93 -2.84 -14.95 -11.22
N VAL A 94 -2.32 -14.46 -10.09
CA VAL A 94 -3.14 -13.73 -9.09
C VAL A 94 -3.81 -12.53 -9.76
N VAL A 95 -3.04 -11.69 -10.47
CA VAL A 95 -3.58 -10.50 -11.15
C VAL A 95 -4.58 -10.88 -12.24
N LEU A 96 -4.29 -11.92 -13.03
CA LEU A 96 -5.19 -12.39 -14.09
C LEU A 96 -6.51 -12.92 -13.52
N GLU A 97 -6.45 -13.76 -12.48
CA GLU A 97 -7.65 -14.31 -11.86
C GLU A 97 -8.50 -13.24 -11.19
N SER A 98 -7.91 -12.20 -10.60
CA SER A 98 -8.65 -11.04 -10.08
C SER A 98 -9.48 -10.35 -11.18
N VAL A 99 -8.97 -10.25 -12.41
CA VAL A 99 -9.73 -9.69 -13.54
C VAL A 99 -10.78 -10.67 -14.05
N LEU A 100 -10.43 -11.96 -14.19
CA LEU A 100 -11.34 -12.98 -14.71
C LEU A 100 -12.51 -13.29 -13.76
N ALA A 101 -12.37 -12.98 -12.47
CA ALA A 101 -13.45 -13.07 -11.50
C ALA A 101 -14.58 -12.06 -11.77
N GLU A 102 -14.32 -11.01 -12.54
CA GLU A 102 -15.28 -9.93 -12.81
C GLU A 102 -16.00 -10.14 -14.15
N PRO A 103 -17.29 -10.56 -14.16
CA PRO A 103 -17.99 -10.94 -15.39
C PRO A 103 -18.29 -9.76 -16.33
N ASN A 104 -18.22 -8.52 -15.82
CA ASN A 104 -18.46 -7.32 -16.62
C ASN A 104 -17.20 -6.83 -17.36
N ILE A 105 -16.04 -7.48 -17.20
CA ILE A 105 -14.81 -7.14 -17.91
C ILE A 105 -14.66 -7.99 -19.17
N GLN A 106 -14.45 -7.32 -20.30
CA GLN A 106 -13.93 -7.92 -21.53
C GLN A 106 -12.43 -7.61 -21.61
N LEU A 107 -11.60 -8.65 -21.50
CA LEU A 107 -10.14 -8.53 -21.50
C LEU A 107 -9.55 -8.69 -22.91
N PHE A 108 -8.75 -7.72 -23.34
CA PHE A 108 -8.06 -7.68 -24.63
C PHE A 108 -6.54 -7.60 -24.44
N LEU A 109 -5.90 -8.76 -24.29
CA LEU A 109 -4.44 -8.87 -24.25
C LEU A 109 -3.83 -8.75 -25.65
N ASN A 110 -2.53 -8.46 -25.73
CA ASN A 110 -1.78 -8.28 -26.97
C ASN A 110 -2.44 -7.31 -27.98
N THR A 111 -3.11 -6.27 -27.47
CA THR A 111 -3.84 -5.29 -28.27
C THR A 111 -3.22 -3.91 -28.08
N ASP A 112 -2.46 -3.47 -29.09
CA ASP A 112 -1.76 -2.19 -29.06
C ASP A 112 -2.66 -1.07 -29.58
N VAL A 113 -3.02 -0.12 -28.71
CA VAL A 113 -3.88 1.03 -29.06
C VAL A 113 -3.01 2.18 -29.53
N HIS A 114 -3.21 2.61 -30.77
CA HIS A 114 -2.36 3.61 -31.42
C HIS A 114 -3.14 4.64 -32.25
N GLU A 115 -4.48 4.59 -32.21
CA GLU A 115 -5.37 5.52 -32.91
C GLU A 115 -6.45 6.02 -31.95
N VAL A 116 -6.71 7.33 -31.96
CA VAL A 116 -7.77 7.97 -31.17
C VAL A 116 -8.57 8.91 -32.06
N GLU A 117 -9.89 8.82 -32.00
CA GLU A 117 -10.80 9.77 -32.61
C GLU A 117 -11.43 10.63 -31.51
N ALA A 118 -11.17 11.94 -31.54
CA ALA A 118 -11.75 12.92 -30.64
C ALA A 118 -12.27 14.13 -31.41
N TYR A 119 -13.35 14.74 -30.91
CA TYR A 119 -13.99 15.93 -31.47
C TYR A 119 -14.12 17.02 -30.41
N GLY A 120 -14.48 18.24 -30.84
CA GLY A 120 -14.54 19.43 -29.97
C GLY A 120 -13.34 20.34 -30.15
N ASP A 121 -13.41 21.50 -29.49
CA ASP A 121 -12.34 22.50 -29.50
C ASP A 121 -11.22 22.10 -28.51
N GLU A 122 -10.07 22.76 -28.58
CA GLU A 122 -8.87 22.40 -27.78
C GLU A 122 -9.12 22.38 -26.26
N ASP A 123 -10.02 23.22 -25.76
CA ASP A 123 -10.35 23.35 -24.34
C ASP A 123 -11.52 22.45 -23.88
N ASP A 124 -12.22 21.79 -24.81
CA ASP A 124 -13.35 20.90 -24.51
C ASP A 124 -13.47 19.78 -25.55
N ARG A 125 -12.48 18.88 -25.55
CA ARG A 125 -12.48 17.70 -26.40
C ARG A 125 -13.28 16.56 -25.79
N ARG A 126 -13.75 15.66 -26.64
CA ARG A 126 -14.40 14.40 -26.26
C ARG A 126 -13.93 13.27 -27.16
N ILE A 127 -13.47 12.17 -26.56
CA ILE A 127 -13.06 10.95 -27.27
C ILE A 127 -14.33 10.23 -27.74
N ALA A 128 -14.38 9.91 -29.03
CA ALA A 128 -15.41 9.07 -29.63
C ALA A 128 -15.00 7.59 -29.61
N SER A 129 -13.73 7.29 -29.92
CA SER A 129 -13.23 5.93 -29.92
C SER A 129 -11.71 5.87 -29.80
N VAL A 130 -11.22 4.69 -29.43
CA VAL A 130 -9.82 4.30 -29.59
C VAL A 130 -9.75 3.05 -30.47
N THR A 131 -8.71 2.90 -31.27
CA THR A 131 -8.52 1.72 -32.13
C THR A 131 -7.17 1.09 -31.86
N GLY A 132 -7.19 -0.24 -31.70
CA GLY A 132 -6.00 -1.03 -31.45
C GLY A 132 -5.84 -2.23 -32.39
N TRP A 133 -4.60 -2.70 -32.48
CA TRP A 133 -4.19 -3.84 -33.28
C TRP A 133 -3.86 -5.05 -32.40
N MET A 134 -4.60 -6.14 -32.59
CA MET A 134 -4.31 -7.42 -31.93
C MET A 134 -3.51 -8.33 -32.87
N MET A 135 -2.18 -8.28 -32.73
CA MET A 135 -1.25 -8.94 -33.65
C MET A 135 -1.53 -10.43 -33.83
N GLY A 136 -1.74 -11.17 -32.74
CA GLY A 136 -1.88 -12.64 -32.79
C GLY A 136 -3.14 -13.15 -33.52
N SER A 137 -4.14 -12.29 -33.76
CA SER A 137 -5.40 -12.66 -34.41
C SER A 137 -5.75 -11.81 -35.62
N GLU A 138 -4.83 -10.93 -36.02
CA GLU A 138 -5.00 -9.98 -37.13
C GLU A 138 -6.31 -9.16 -37.06
N ARG A 139 -6.70 -8.77 -35.84
CA ARG A 139 -7.91 -7.97 -35.57
C ARG A 139 -7.54 -6.50 -35.38
N ARG A 140 -8.18 -5.63 -36.16
CA ARG A 140 -8.24 -4.19 -35.89
C ARG A 140 -9.54 -3.92 -35.16
N ILE A 141 -9.43 -3.53 -33.89
CA ILE A 141 -10.56 -3.44 -32.96
C ILE A 141 -10.76 -1.97 -32.60
N ARG A 142 -11.95 -1.45 -32.90
CA ARG A 142 -12.41 -0.13 -32.49
C ARG A 142 -13.20 -0.26 -31.19
N PHE A 143 -12.87 0.54 -30.20
CA PHE A 143 -13.54 0.58 -28.90
C PHE A 143 -14.29 1.91 -28.76
N GLU A 144 -15.60 1.83 -28.52
CA GLU A 144 -16.49 2.96 -28.31
C GLU A 144 -17.05 2.90 -26.89
N SER A 145 -16.89 3.98 -26.13
CA SER A 145 -17.32 4.06 -24.73
C SER A 145 -17.69 5.49 -24.35
N GLU A 146 -18.47 5.62 -23.28
CA GLU A 146 -18.82 6.92 -22.72
C GLU A 146 -17.62 7.59 -22.05
N LEU A 147 -16.79 6.78 -21.36
CA LEU A 147 -15.56 7.22 -20.70
C LEU A 147 -14.36 6.37 -21.10
N PHE A 148 -13.18 7.01 -21.06
CA PHE A 148 -11.89 6.39 -21.32
C PHE A 148 -10.93 6.66 -20.16
N LEU A 149 -10.19 5.62 -19.75
CA LEU A 149 -9.10 5.74 -18.78
C LEU A 149 -7.79 5.43 -19.47
N ASP A 150 -6.87 6.40 -19.51
CA ASP A 150 -5.49 6.17 -19.94
C ASP A 150 -4.67 5.68 -18.74
N CYS A 151 -4.32 4.39 -18.76
CA CYS A 151 -3.50 3.69 -17.79
C CYS A 151 -2.22 3.13 -18.44
N THR A 152 -1.83 3.63 -19.63
CA THR A 152 -0.69 3.11 -20.42
C THR A 152 0.67 3.40 -19.78
N GLY A 153 0.73 4.33 -18.82
CA GLY A 153 1.96 4.79 -18.18
C GLY A 153 2.72 5.84 -18.98
N ASP A 154 2.78 5.69 -20.31
CA ASP A 154 3.41 6.67 -21.21
C ASP A 154 2.42 7.78 -21.67
N GLY A 155 1.13 7.60 -21.37
CA GLY A 155 0.08 8.57 -21.69
C GLY A 155 -0.16 8.74 -23.19
N LEU A 156 -0.10 7.66 -23.97
CA LEU A 156 -0.25 7.75 -25.43
C LEU A 156 -1.68 8.14 -25.83
N VAL A 157 -2.70 7.57 -25.17
CA VAL A 157 -4.10 7.79 -25.54
C VAL A 157 -4.52 9.22 -25.22
N GLY A 158 -4.19 9.72 -24.03
CA GLY A 158 -4.49 11.10 -23.66
C GLY A 158 -3.75 12.09 -24.56
N PHE A 159 -2.49 11.81 -24.93
CA PHE A 159 -1.75 12.63 -25.90
C PHE A 159 -2.46 12.70 -27.25
N LEU A 160 -2.84 11.55 -27.82
CA LEU A 160 -3.54 11.49 -29.10
C LEU A 160 -4.95 12.10 -29.04
N ALA A 161 -5.60 12.08 -27.87
CA ALA A 161 -6.88 12.76 -27.64
C ALA A 161 -6.75 14.29 -27.61
N GLY A 162 -5.55 14.82 -27.41
CA GLY A 162 -5.29 16.25 -27.24
C GLY A 162 -5.34 16.74 -25.78
N ALA A 163 -5.15 15.84 -24.81
CA ALA A 163 -5.08 16.23 -23.41
C ALA A 163 -3.82 17.03 -23.11
N GLN A 164 -3.98 18.10 -22.32
CA GLN A 164 -2.86 18.90 -21.83
C GLN A 164 -1.94 18.06 -20.95
N HIS A 165 -0.62 18.19 -21.15
CA HIS A 165 0.38 17.42 -20.43
C HIS A 165 1.69 18.18 -20.26
N ARG A 166 2.58 17.61 -19.45
CA ARG A 166 3.97 17.99 -19.24
C ARG A 166 4.87 16.79 -19.46
N ILE A 167 6.11 17.07 -19.83
CA ILE A 167 7.23 16.12 -19.88
C ILE A 167 8.41 16.81 -19.20
N GLY A 168 9.18 16.05 -18.43
CA GLY A 168 10.39 16.55 -17.78
C GLY A 168 10.11 17.21 -16.44
N ARG A 169 10.80 18.32 -16.15
CA ARG A 169 10.79 18.96 -14.83
C ARG A 169 10.35 20.40 -14.95
N GLU A 170 9.39 20.79 -14.12
CA GLU A 170 8.92 22.16 -14.01
C GLU A 170 9.95 23.04 -13.31
N ALA A 171 9.88 24.35 -13.54
CA ALA A 171 10.77 25.30 -12.88
C ALA A 171 10.38 25.47 -11.40
N LYS A 172 11.38 25.70 -10.55
CA LYS A 172 11.21 25.87 -9.10
C LYS A 172 10.16 26.92 -8.75
N ASP A 173 10.10 28.02 -9.49
CA ASP A 173 9.16 29.12 -9.27
C ASP A 173 7.72 28.83 -9.71
N GLU A 174 7.47 27.80 -10.52
CA GLU A 174 6.12 27.44 -10.99
C GLU A 174 5.23 26.95 -9.83
N TYR A 175 5.77 26.08 -8.97
CA TYR A 175 5.05 25.53 -7.81
C TYR A 175 5.73 25.81 -6.46
N ASN A 176 6.82 26.60 -6.46
CA ASN A 176 7.67 26.85 -5.29
C ASN A 176 8.20 25.54 -4.67
N GLU A 177 8.81 24.69 -5.50
CA GLU A 177 9.30 23.36 -5.12
C GLU A 177 10.81 23.38 -4.95
N ASP A 178 11.30 23.14 -3.73
CA ASP A 178 12.73 23.22 -3.44
C ASP A 178 13.61 22.23 -4.21
N TRP A 179 13.04 21.10 -4.63
CA TRP A 179 13.75 20.05 -5.36
C TRP A 179 13.60 20.15 -6.89
N ALA A 180 12.81 21.10 -7.39
CA ALA A 180 12.69 21.38 -8.82
C ALA A 180 13.90 22.21 -9.32
N PRO A 181 14.27 22.10 -10.61
CA PRO A 181 15.34 22.90 -11.20
C PRO A 181 14.95 24.38 -11.31
N GLU A 182 15.93 25.29 -11.34
CA GLU A 182 15.69 26.73 -11.54
C GLU A 182 15.03 27.06 -12.88
N VAL A 183 15.25 26.23 -13.90
CA VAL A 183 14.68 26.39 -15.23
C VAL A 183 14.06 25.06 -15.63
N ALA A 184 12.85 25.10 -16.18
CA ALA A 184 12.18 23.91 -16.68
C ALA A 184 12.98 23.25 -17.81
N ASP A 185 12.95 21.92 -17.85
CA ASP A 185 13.61 21.12 -18.87
C ASP A 185 12.84 19.82 -19.17
N ASN A 186 13.30 19.07 -20.17
CA ASN A 186 12.66 17.82 -20.60
C ASN A 186 13.31 16.57 -19.97
N ILE A 187 14.06 16.73 -18.87
CA ILE A 187 14.78 15.61 -18.24
C ILE A 187 13.81 14.76 -17.41
N THR A 188 13.82 13.45 -17.59
CA THR A 188 12.97 12.51 -16.86
C THR A 188 13.80 11.60 -15.96
N LEU A 189 13.14 10.78 -15.15
CA LEU A 189 13.76 9.57 -14.59
C LEU A 189 14.10 8.58 -15.72
N GLY A 190 15.18 7.81 -15.55
CA GLY A 190 15.62 6.82 -16.52
C GLY A 190 14.74 5.57 -16.54
N SER A 191 15.06 4.66 -17.47
CA SER A 191 14.45 3.33 -17.51
C SER A 191 15.35 2.31 -16.81
N THR A 192 14.75 1.35 -16.11
CA THR A 192 15.46 0.29 -15.40
C THR A 192 15.36 -1.03 -16.15
N LEU A 193 16.39 -1.87 -16.09
CA LEU A 193 16.33 -3.26 -16.57
C LEU A 193 16.95 -4.19 -15.53
N LEU A 194 16.21 -5.25 -15.19
CA LEU A 194 16.54 -6.16 -14.11
C LEU A 194 17.05 -7.51 -14.62
N PHE A 195 17.76 -8.24 -13.76
CA PHE A 195 18.16 -9.61 -14.02
C PHE A 195 18.09 -10.47 -12.75
N TYR A 196 17.99 -11.77 -12.94
CA TYR A 196 17.97 -12.78 -11.89
C TYR A 196 19.02 -13.85 -12.17
N THR A 197 19.61 -14.34 -11.10
CA THR A 197 20.63 -15.37 -11.07
C THR A 197 20.17 -16.55 -10.23
N LYS A 198 20.76 -17.71 -10.46
CA LYS A 198 20.39 -18.96 -9.78
C LYS A 198 21.62 -19.81 -9.52
N ASP A 199 21.69 -20.41 -8.34
CA ASP A 199 22.65 -21.48 -8.06
C ASP A 199 22.14 -22.80 -8.67
N VAL A 200 22.96 -23.44 -9.50
CA VAL A 200 22.64 -24.75 -10.10
C VAL A 200 23.44 -25.90 -9.49
N GLY A 201 24.23 -25.64 -8.44
CA GLY A 201 24.96 -26.64 -7.66
C GLY A 201 26.15 -27.30 -8.37
N HIS A 202 26.52 -26.84 -9.56
CA HIS A 202 27.69 -27.33 -10.30
C HIS A 202 28.38 -26.16 -11.04
N PRO A 203 29.69 -26.24 -11.30
CA PRO A 203 30.41 -25.16 -11.98
C PRO A 203 29.81 -24.81 -13.34
N VAL A 204 29.49 -23.54 -13.54
CA VAL A 204 28.97 -23.00 -14.81
C VAL A 204 30.03 -22.13 -15.46
N ARG A 205 30.38 -22.40 -16.73
CA ARG A 205 31.23 -21.50 -17.52
C ARG A 205 30.38 -20.42 -18.17
N TYR A 206 30.81 -19.16 -18.07
CA TYR A 206 30.16 -18.04 -18.77
C TYR A 206 31.14 -17.38 -19.73
N VAL A 207 30.66 -17.10 -20.94
CA VAL A 207 31.37 -16.30 -21.95
C VAL A 207 30.46 -15.11 -22.26
N PRO A 208 30.88 -13.86 -21.97
CA PRO A 208 30.04 -12.70 -22.21
C PRO A 208 29.76 -12.50 -23.70
N PRO A 209 28.57 -12.00 -24.08
CA PRO A 209 28.32 -11.59 -25.45
C PRO A 209 29.23 -10.43 -25.83
N SER A 210 29.53 -10.27 -27.13
CA SER A 210 30.49 -9.27 -27.62
C SER A 210 30.10 -7.82 -27.35
N PHE A 211 28.84 -7.56 -27.04
CA PHE A 211 28.34 -6.23 -26.70
C PHE A 211 28.37 -5.94 -25.19
N ALA A 212 28.72 -6.92 -24.34
CA ALA A 212 28.83 -6.69 -22.90
C ALA A 212 29.92 -5.66 -22.61
N LYS A 213 29.60 -4.71 -21.72
CA LYS A 213 30.54 -3.68 -21.32
C LYS A 213 31.54 -4.24 -20.29
N ASP A 214 32.82 -3.91 -20.41
CA ASP A 214 33.80 -4.21 -19.37
C ASP A 214 33.55 -3.33 -18.15
N ILE A 215 32.84 -3.89 -17.17
CA ILE A 215 32.43 -3.18 -15.96
C ILE A 215 33.63 -2.77 -15.10
N ALA A 216 34.74 -3.52 -15.12
CA ALA A 216 35.94 -3.17 -14.38
C ALA A 216 36.61 -1.88 -14.90
N ALA A 217 36.35 -1.51 -16.16
CA ALA A 217 36.81 -0.27 -16.77
C ALA A 217 35.84 0.92 -16.56
N THR A 218 34.72 0.73 -15.86
CA THR A 218 33.72 1.78 -15.59
C THR A 218 33.79 2.30 -14.14
N THR A 219 33.04 3.36 -13.86
CA THR A 219 32.84 3.87 -12.48
C THR A 219 31.84 3.04 -11.68
N ILE A 220 31.11 2.11 -12.30
CA ILE A 220 30.01 1.37 -11.66
C ILE A 220 30.49 0.61 -10.41
N PRO A 221 31.55 -0.20 -10.44
CA PRO A 221 32.02 -0.92 -9.25
C PRO A 221 32.49 -0.02 -8.10
N LEU A 222 32.79 1.25 -8.39
CA LEU A 222 33.22 2.24 -7.40
C LEU A 222 32.03 2.94 -6.74
N LYS A 223 30.87 2.97 -7.40
CA LYS A 223 29.72 3.83 -7.04
C LYS A 223 28.43 3.08 -6.78
N ARG A 224 28.39 1.79 -7.11
CA ARG A 224 27.21 0.93 -6.97
C ARG A 224 27.60 -0.37 -6.26
N VAL A 225 26.68 -0.90 -5.46
CA VAL A 225 26.88 -2.18 -4.78
C VAL A 225 26.60 -3.30 -5.75
N ILE A 226 27.58 -4.19 -5.94
CA ILE A 226 27.43 -5.44 -6.68
C ILE A 226 27.74 -6.57 -5.71
N ARG A 227 26.83 -7.54 -5.56
CA ARG A 227 26.99 -8.71 -4.70
C ARG A 227 26.55 -9.98 -5.42
N SER A 228 27.24 -11.07 -5.19
CA SER A 228 26.73 -12.40 -5.56
C SER A 228 25.51 -12.73 -4.71
N GLY A 229 24.38 -13.05 -5.36
CA GLY A 229 23.13 -13.42 -4.69
C GLY A 229 22.03 -12.35 -4.70
N ASP A 230 22.40 -11.08 -4.91
CA ASP A 230 21.42 -10.02 -5.16
C ASP A 230 20.69 -10.28 -6.49
N ASN A 231 19.40 -9.96 -6.56
CA ASN A 231 18.55 -10.22 -7.73
C ASN A 231 17.51 -9.11 -7.91
N GLY A 232 17.04 -8.93 -9.14
CA GLY A 232 15.88 -8.08 -9.42
C GLY A 232 16.07 -6.66 -8.89
N CYS A 233 15.10 -6.18 -8.10
CA CYS A 233 15.08 -4.83 -7.57
C CYS A 233 16.23 -4.49 -6.61
N SER A 234 17.03 -5.44 -6.12
CA SER A 234 18.31 -5.10 -5.45
C SER A 234 19.24 -4.29 -6.37
N TYR A 235 19.06 -4.43 -7.68
CA TYR A 235 19.74 -3.69 -8.74
C TYR A 235 18.87 -2.58 -9.36
N TRP A 236 17.97 -1.97 -8.58
CA TRP A 236 17.10 -0.87 -9.03
C TRP A 236 17.85 0.29 -9.70
N TRP A 237 19.13 0.46 -9.37
CA TRP A 237 20.03 1.50 -9.87
C TRP A 237 20.59 1.19 -11.27
N ILE A 238 20.35 0.00 -11.84
CA ILE A 238 20.62 -0.30 -13.26
C ILE A 238 19.59 0.46 -14.10
N GLU A 239 19.82 1.75 -14.19
CA GLU A 239 18.94 2.73 -14.78
C GLU A 239 19.74 3.66 -15.68
N TRP A 240 19.15 4.05 -16.80
CA TRP A 240 19.74 5.03 -17.71
C TRP A 240 18.68 5.63 -18.65
N GLY A 241 19.02 6.77 -19.27
CA GLY A 241 18.20 7.41 -20.29
C GLY A 241 17.33 8.58 -19.82
N GLY A 242 17.50 9.06 -18.58
CA GLY A 242 16.74 10.21 -18.08
C GLY A 242 17.02 11.53 -18.80
N GLU A 243 18.19 11.64 -19.45
CA GLU A 243 18.57 12.76 -20.32
C GLU A 243 18.20 12.55 -21.79
N LEU A 244 17.60 11.40 -22.12
CA LEU A 244 17.16 11.03 -23.46
C LEU A 244 15.63 11.03 -23.51
N ASP A 245 15.08 10.99 -24.72
CA ASP A 245 13.64 10.73 -24.88
C ASP A 245 13.37 9.23 -24.63
N THR A 246 12.83 8.89 -23.46
CA THR A 246 12.65 7.50 -23.03
C THR A 246 11.69 6.70 -23.91
N VAL A 247 10.84 7.36 -24.70
CA VAL A 247 9.93 6.70 -25.65
C VAL A 247 10.58 6.55 -27.02
N HIS A 248 11.15 7.63 -27.57
CA HIS A 248 11.73 7.61 -28.92
C HIS A 248 13.08 6.88 -28.98
N GLU A 249 13.86 6.89 -27.89
CA GLU A 249 15.16 6.22 -27.79
C GLU A 249 15.10 4.91 -26.98
N ASN A 250 13.90 4.34 -26.79
CA ASN A 250 13.68 3.13 -25.98
C ASN A 250 14.63 1.97 -26.32
N GLU A 251 14.84 1.69 -27.61
CA GLU A 251 15.71 0.59 -28.06
C GLU A 251 17.19 0.86 -27.73
N ARG A 252 17.63 2.11 -27.88
CA ARG A 252 18.99 2.54 -27.51
C ARG A 252 19.20 2.40 -26.00
N ILE A 253 18.22 2.81 -25.20
CA ILE A 253 18.25 2.68 -23.75
C ILE A 253 18.30 1.21 -23.35
N ARG A 254 17.46 0.36 -23.96
CA ARG A 254 17.49 -1.10 -23.74
C ARG A 254 18.86 -1.69 -24.03
N ASP A 255 19.44 -1.40 -25.20
CA ASP A 255 20.71 -1.98 -25.63
C ASP A 255 21.87 -1.57 -24.71
N GLU A 256 21.87 -0.31 -24.26
CA GLU A 256 22.85 0.16 -23.28
C GLU A 256 22.69 -0.56 -21.92
N LEU A 257 21.46 -0.69 -21.42
CA LEU A 257 21.18 -1.39 -20.16
C LEU A 257 21.55 -2.88 -20.26
N TRP A 258 21.26 -3.54 -21.39
CA TRP A 258 21.71 -4.91 -21.64
C TRP A 258 23.23 -5.03 -21.63
N SER A 259 23.95 -4.11 -22.30
CA SER A 259 25.42 -4.12 -22.30
C SER A 259 25.98 -4.11 -20.88
N VAL A 260 25.34 -3.36 -19.97
CA VAL A 260 25.74 -3.28 -18.57
C VAL A 260 25.30 -4.49 -17.77
N VAL A 261 24.06 -4.99 -17.92
CA VAL A 261 23.61 -6.20 -17.21
C VAL A 261 24.51 -7.40 -17.51
N TYR A 262 24.78 -7.66 -18.80
CA TYR A 262 25.66 -8.76 -19.18
C TYR A 262 27.11 -8.51 -18.75
N GLY A 263 27.55 -7.24 -18.75
CA GLY A 263 28.85 -6.86 -18.18
C GLY A 263 28.94 -7.06 -16.67
N ILE A 264 27.89 -6.76 -15.92
CA ILE A 264 27.83 -6.94 -14.46
C ILE A 264 27.89 -8.43 -14.16
N TRP A 265 27.13 -9.24 -14.90
CA TRP A 265 27.18 -10.69 -14.76
C TRP A 265 28.56 -11.26 -15.12
N ASP A 266 29.20 -10.76 -16.18
CA ASP A 266 30.60 -11.12 -16.49
C ASP A 266 31.55 -10.78 -15.35
N TYR A 267 31.44 -9.56 -14.79
CA TYR A 267 32.25 -9.12 -13.67
C TYR A 267 32.02 -9.99 -12.43
N ILE A 268 30.76 -10.35 -12.11
CA ILE A 268 30.46 -11.27 -11.02
C ILE A 268 31.10 -12.64 -11.28
N LYS A 269 30.93 -13.17 -12.49
CA LYS A 269 31.21 -14.55 -12.82
C LYS A 269 32.69 -14.84 -13.09
N ASN A 270 33.40 -13.90 -13.71
CA ASN A 270 34.73 -14.12 -14.28
C ASN A 270 35.85 -13.28 -13.63
N SER A 271 35.54 -12.29 -12.78
CA SER A 271 36.58 -11.46 -12.14
C SER A 271 37.37 -12.16 -11.03
N GLY A 272 36.86 -13.28 -10.50
CA GLY A 272 37.41 -13.96 -9.32
C GLY A 272 37.15 -13.25 -7.99
N LYS A 273 36.29 -12.21 -7.96
CA LYS A 273 35.98 -11.42 -6.75
C LYS A 273 34.72 -11.87 -6.00
N PHE A 274 33.98 -12.84 -6.54
CA PHE A 274 32.70 -13.27 -6.02
C PHE A 274 32.61 -14.80 -5.97
N GLU A 275 31.85 -15.31 -5.00
CA GLU A 275 31.51 -16.72 -4.91
C GLU A 275 30.37 -17.02 -5.89
N ALA A 276 30.72 -17.15 -7.18
CA ALA A 276 29.76 -17.30 -8.27
C ALA A 276 30.01 -18.54 -9.14
N GLU A 277 30.87 -19.49 -8.72
CA GLU A 277 31.26 -20.65 -9.54
C GLU A 277 30.07 -21.49 -10.01
N THR A 278 29.10 -21.73 -9.12
CA THR A 278 27.89 -22.53 -9.40
C THR A 278 26.68 -21.70 -9.83
N MET A 279 26.83 -20.38 -9.89
CA MET A 279 25.76 -19.46 -10.26
C MET A 279 25.63 -19.36 -11.79
N THR A 280 24.39 -19.24 -12.28
CA THR A 280 24.05 -18.93 -13.68
C THR A 280 23.13 -17.71 -13.76
N LEU A 281 23.10 -17.07 -14.93
CA LEU A 281 22.08 -16.09 -15.27
C LEU A 281 20.77 -16.83 -15.61
N GLU A 282 19.71 -16.56 -14.87
CA GLU A 282 18.41 -17.23 -15.03
C GLU A 282 17.48 -16.42 -15.94
N TRP A 283 17.45 -15.11 -15.77
CA TRP A 283 16.56 -14.22 -16.51
C TRP A 283 17.16 -12.82 -16.64
N VAL A 284 16.89 -12.17 -17.77
CA VAL A 284 17.20 -10.76 -18.04
C VAL A 284 15.95 -10.14 -18.64
N GLY A 285 15.57 -8.95 -18.15
CA GLY A 285 14.43 -8.22 -18.69
C GLY A 285 14.62 -7.91 -20.18
N SER A 286 13.56 -8.04 -20.97
CA SER A 286 13.59 -7.73 -22.41
C SER A 286 13.08 -6.33 -22.74
N ILE A 287 12.34 -5.73 -21.80
CA ILE A 287 11.69 -4.43 -21.96
C ILE A 287 12.17 -3.54 -20.81
N PRO A 288 12.68 -2.33 -21.10
CA PRO A 288 13.01 -1.38 -20.06
C PRO A 288 11.76 -0.98 -19.28
N GLY A 289 11.83 -1.08 -17.96
CA GLY A 289 10.86 -0.49 -17.05
C GLY A 289 11.04 1.02 -17.03
N LYS A 290 10.42 1.73 -17.98
CA LYS A 290 10.32 3.19 -17.96
C LYS A 290 9.79 3.64 -16.61
N ARG A 291 10.31 4.72 -16.03
CA ARG A 291 9.78 5.29 -14.78
C ARG A 291 8.80 6.41 -15.04
N GLU A 292 9.16 7.33 -15.92
CA GLU A 292 8.48 8.60 -16.15
C GLU A 292 8.34 8.88 -17.65
N TYR A 293 7.23 9.52 -18.03
CA TYR A 293 7.10 10.19 -19.31
C TYR A 293 6.10 11.34 -19.22
N ARG A 294 4.91 11.23 -19.84
CA ARG A 294 3.88 12.27 -19.78
C ARG A 294 3.13 12.27 -18.45
N ARG A 295 2.99 13.45 -17.86
CA ARG A 295 2.04 13.75 -16.77
C ARG A 295 0.95 14.65 -17.32
N PHE A 296 -0.31 14.24 -17.18
CA PHE A 296 -1.43 15.03 -17.69
C PHE A 296 -1.81 16.16 -16.74
N ILE A 297 -2.52 17.16 -17.25
CA ILE A 297 -3.03 18.27 -16.45
C ILE A 297 -4.51 18.01 -16.13
N GLY A 298 -4.80 17.91 -14.84
CA GLY A 298 -6.16 17.95 -14.30
C GLY A 298 -6.48 19.29 -13.66
N ASP A 299 -7.60 19.36 -12.97
CA ASP A 299 -8.00 20.56 -12.22
C ASP A 299 -7.10 20.86 -11.02
N TYR A 300 -6.29 19.88 -10.61
CA TYR A 300 -5.29 20.05 -9.58
C TYR A 300 -3.99 19.34 -9.95
N VAL A 301 -2.86 20.04 -9.85
CA VAL A 301 -1.51 19.48 -10.01
C VAL A 301 -0.93 19.28 -8.60
N LEU A 302 -0.82 18.03 -8.18
CA LEU A 302 -0.20 17.69 -6.89
C LEU A 302 1.30 18.02 -6.92
N ASN A 303 1.82 18.69 -5.90
CA ASN A 303 3.21 19.15 -5.86
C ASN A 303 3.91 18.82 -4.52
N GLN A 304 5.24 19.01 -4.46
CA GLN A 304 6.11 18.72 -3.32
C GLN A 304 5.56 19.29 -2.01
N ASN A 305 5.05 20.52 -2.04
CA ASN A 305 4.58 21.19 -0.84
C ASN A 305 3.36 20.48 -0.23
N ASP A 306 2.46 19.96 -1.07
CA ASP A 306 1.32 19.18 -0.61
C ASP A 306 1.75 17.87 0.04
N ILE A 307 2.78 17.20 -0.51
CA ILE A 307 3.33 15.94 0.03
C ILE A 307 3.95 16.18 1.41
N LEU A 308 4.85 17.16 1.52
CA LEU A 308 5.58 17.42 2.77
C LEU A 308 4.67 17.99 3.86
N ALA A 309 3.70 18.82 3.49
CA ALA A 309 2.72 19.32 4.43
C ALA A 309 1.67 18.28 4.83
N GLN A 310 1.70 17.07 4.23
CA GLN A 310 0.65 16.06 4.35
C GLN A 310 -0.73 16.73 4.20
N ARG A 311 -0.92 17.47 3.11
CA ARG A 311 -2.07 18.35 2.94
C ARG A 311 -3.36 17.53 2.97
N GLU A 312 -4.30 17.98 3.78
CA GLU A 312 -5.65 17.43 3.77
C GLU A 312 -6.41 17.98 2.55
N PHE A 313 -7.00 17.07 1.78
CA PHE A 313 -7.86 17.40 0.65
C PHE A 313 -9.29 16.98 0.96
N GLU A 314 -10.26 17.88 0.73
CA GLU A 314 -11.68 17.57 0.81
C GLU A 314 -12.07 16.49 -0.22
N ASP A 315 -11.43 16.52 -1.38
CA ASP A 315 -11.61 15.54 -2.45
C ASP A 315 -10.59 14.40 -2.44
N ARG A 316 -10.06 14.03 -1.26
CA ARG A 316 -9.18 12.86 -1.12
C ARG A 316 -9.91 11.58 -1.55
N VAL A 317 -9.25 10.80 -2.40
CA VAL A 317 -9.78 9.52 -2.93
C VAL A 317 -8.74 8.41 -2.96
N ALA A 318 -7.46 8.76 -2.76
CA ALA A 318 -6.36 7.83 -2.65
C ALA A 318 -5.28 8.44 -1.73
N PHE A 319 -4.21 7.70 -1.49
CA PHE A 319 -3.11 8.10 -0.63
C PHE A 319 -1.79 7.49 -1.11
N GLY A 320 -0.68 8.06 -0.64
CA GLY A 320 0.65 7.50 -0.81
C GLY A 320 1.49 7.70 0.45
N GLY A 321 2.65 7.06 0.51
CA GLY A 321 3.57 7.15 1.65
C GLY A 321 5.02 6.85 1.32
N TRP A 322 5.33 6.54 0.05
CA TRP A 322 6.73 6.45 -0.37
C TRP A 322 7.41 7.82 -0.22
N SER A 323 8.71 7.85 -0.01
CA SER A 323 9.47 9.11 -0.11
C SER A 323 9.32 9.73 -1.50
N ILE A 324 9.53 11.03 -1.62
CA ILE A 324 9.89 11.63 -2.91
C ILE A 324 11.24 11.02 -3.32
N ASP A 325 11.20 10.08 -4.25
CA ASP A 325 12.33 9.28 -4.73
C ASP A 325 12.73 9.73 -6.14
N LEU A 326 13.73 10.62 -6.21
CA LEU A 326 14.25 11.18 -7.46
C LEU A 326 15.61 10.56 -7.80
N HIS A 327 15.66 9.88 -8.95
CA HIS A 327 16.86 9.22 -9.45
C HIS A 327 17.70 10.21 -10.25
N PRO A 328 19.04 10.09 -10.22
CA PRO A 328 19.89 10.96 -11.03
C PRO A 328 19.63 10.67 -12.52
N PRO A 329 19.46 11.70 -13.38
CA PRO A 329 19.19 11.51 -14.81
C PRO A 329 20.26 10.69 -15.56
N GLY A 330 21.52 10.84 -15.16
CA GLY A 330 22.64 10.04 -15.68
C GLY A 330 22.65 8.57 -15.23
N GLY A 331 21.73 8.18 -14.34
CA GLY A 331 21.48 6.81 -13.91
C GLY A 331 22.70 6.13 -13.29
N MET A 332 23.02 4.92 -13.75
CA MET A 332 24.18 4.14 -13.30
C MET A 332 25.54 4.80 -13.56
N TYR A 333 25.61 5.80 -14.44
CA TYR A 333 26.83 6.56 -14.73
C TYR A 333 26.96 7.85 -13.93
N ALA A 334 25.91 8.24 -13.21
CA ALA A 334 25.89 9.45 -12.41
C ALA A 334 26.94 9.42 -11.30
N THR A 335 27.52 10.57 -10.98
CA THR A 335 28.54 10.71 -9.93
C THR A 335 27.96 10.59 -8.53
N GLU A 336 26.66 10.89 -8.39
CA GLU A 336 25.88 10.68 -7.19
C GLU A 336 25.82 9.19 -6.83
N SER A 337 25.76 8.92 -5.52
CA SER A 337 25.73 7.55 -5.00
C SER A 337 24.43 6.81 -5.35
N GLY A 338 23.30 7.51 -5.46
CA GLY A 338 22.00 6.92 -5.75
C GLY A 338 20.87 7.96 -5.79
N SER A 339 19.64 7.48 -5.63
CA SER A 339 18.44 8.32 -5.55
C SER A 339 18.45 9.23 -4.31
N LYS A 340 17.78 10.38 -4.45
CA LYS A 340 17.47 11.29 -3.34
C LYS A 340 16.11 10.93 -2.78
N HIS A 341 16.02 10.85 -1.46
CA HIS A 341 14.79 10.50 -0.74
C HIS A 341 14.40 11.60 0.22
N LEU A 342 13.15 12.06 0.14
CA LEU A 342 12.56 12.94 1.14
C LEU A 342 11.26 12.32 1.66
N HIS A 343 11.24 11.99 2.94
CA HIS A 343 10.07 11.34 3.56
C HIS A 343 9.16 12.39 4.20
N PRO A 344 7.85 12.40 3.92
CA PRO A 344 6.90 13.03 4.84
C PRO A 344 6.85 12.24 6.16
N ASP A 345 6.35 12.88 7.22
CA ASP A 345 6.24 12.30 8.58
C ASP A 345 5.22 11.15 8.70
N GLY A 346 4.48 10.88 7.63
CA GLY A 346 3.50 9.81 7.49
C GLY A 346 2.99 9.72 6.06
N ILE A 347 1.71 9.40 5.87
CA ILE A 347 1.08 9.34 4.55
C ILE A 347 0.65 10.72 4.04
N TYR A 348 0.39 10.84 2.74
CA TYR A 348 -0.24 12.00 2.11
C TYR A 348 -1.44 11.58 1.26
N HIS A 349 -2.36 12.52 1.01
CA HIS A 349 -3.57 12.25 0.22
C HIS A 349 -3.41 12.67 -1.24
N ILE A 350 -4.17 12.00 -2.11
CA ILE A 350 -4.26 12.31 -3.54
C ILE A 350 -5.70 12.74 -3.85
N PRO A 351 -5.92 13.96 -4.36
CA PRO A 351 -7.25 14.48 -4.66
C PRO A 351 -7.80 13.95 -5.99
N PHE A 352 -9.13 13.81 -6.08
CA PHE A 352 -9.81 13.31 -7.27
C PHE A 352 -9.60 14.20 -8.51
N ARG A 353 -9.46 15.52 -8.31
CA ARG A 353 -9.11 16.49 -9.37
C ARG A 353 -7.79 16.21 -10.08
N SER A 354 -6.92 15.38 -9.49
CA SER A 354 -5.68 14.95 -10.10
C SER A 354 -5.82 13.69 -10.97
N LEU A 355 -7.04 13.16 -11.17
CA LEU A 355 -7.29 11.90 -11.88
C LEU A 355 -8.07 12.05 -13.20
N TYR A 356 -8.39 13.28 -13.62
CA TYR A 356 -9.10 13.54 -14.87
C TYR A 356 -8.55 14.74 -15.62
N SER A 357 -8.76 14.75 -16.95
CA SER A 357 -8.24 15.79 -17.83
C SER A 357 -8.97 17.11 -17.65
N VAL A 358 -8.21 18.21 -17.65
CA VAL A 358 -8.77 19.57 -17.62
C VAL A 358 -9.54 19.90 -18.91
N ASN A 359 -9.12 19.38 -20.06
CA ASN A 359 -9.62 19.77 -21.39
C ASN A 359 -10.17 18.62 -22.25
N VAL A 360 -10.20 17.38 -21.74
CA VAL A 360 -10.84 16.24 -22.41
C VAL A 360 -11.94 15.67 -21.50
N SER A 361 -13.19 16.04 -21.80
CA SER A 361 -14.36 15.91 -20.92
C SER A 361 -14.69 14.48 -20.48
N ASN A 362 -14.26 13.47 -21.23
CA ASN A 362 -14.49 12.05 -20.93
C ASN A 362 -13.22 11.22 -20.76
N LEU A 363 -12.10 11.87 -20.46
CA LEU A 363 -10.82 11.22 -20.20
C LEU A 363 -10.44 11.32 -18.72
N MET A 364 -10.18 10.15 -18.13
CA MET A 364 -9.51 10.01 -16.85
C MET A 364 -8.12 9.39 -17.06
N PHE A 365 -7.24 9.56 -16.08
CA PHE A 365 -5.92 8.94 -16.10
C PHE A 365 -5.61 8.36 -14.72
N ALA A 366 -4.95 7.20 -14.72
CA ALA A 366 -4.61 6.50 -13.49
C ALA A 366 -3.24 5.84 -13.56
N GLY A 367 -2.47 6.03 -12.48
CA GLY A 367 -1.12 5.53 -12.33
C GLY A 367 -0.09 6.64 -12.48
N ARG A 368 0.90 6.46 -13.37
CA ARG A 368 2.07 7.33 -13.47
C ARG A 368 1.83 8.64 -14.24
N ASN A 369 0.74 8.69 -14.99
CA ASN A 369 0.38 9.80 -15.86
C ASN A 369 -0.62 10.77 -15.19
N ILE A 370 -0.87 10.64 -13.88
CA ILE A 370 -1.73 11.57 -13.14
C ILE A 370 -1.19 12.99 -13.11
N SER A 371 -2.05 13.92 -12.70
CA SER A 371 -1.73 15.33 -12.58
C SER A 371 -0.92 15.63 -11.33
N ALA A 372 0.40 15.62 -11.51
CA ALA A 372 1.41 15.94 -10.51
C ALA A 372 2.61 16.65 -11.14
N SER A 373 3.34 17.45 -10.36
CA SER A 373 4.67 17.96 -10.72
C SER A 373 5.69 16.81 -10.80
N HIS A 374 6.85 17.05 -11.41
CA HIS A 374 7.95 16.06 -11.44
C HIS A 374 8.38 15.62 -10.04
N VAL A 375 8.44 16.56 -9.09
CA VAL A 375 8.89 16.27 -7.74
C VAL A 375 7.86 15.40 -7.01
N ALA A 376 6.58 15.78 -7.01
CA ALA A 376 5.53 14.97 -6.38
C ALA A 376 5.36 13.60 -7.07
N PHE A 377 5.55 13.54 -8.39
CA PHE A 377 5.54 12.31 -9.15
C PHE A 377 6.55 11.26 -8.62
N GLY A 378 7.68 11.71 -8.04
CA GLY A 378 8.68 10.85 -7.41
C GLY A 378 8.12 9.89 -6.34
N THR A 379 7.00 10.25 -5.70
CA THR A 379 6.31 9.40 -4.72
C THR A 379 5.02 8.76 -5.25
N THR A 380 4.23 9.45 -6.09
CA THR A 380 2.93 8.92 -6.54
C THR A 380 3.03 7.77 -7.56
N ARG A 381 4.17 7.66 -8.25
CA ARG A 381 4.43 6.66 -9.31
C ARG A 381 4.59 5.22 -8.81
N VAL A 382 4.59 4.99 -7.50
CA VAL A 382 4.85 3.69 -6.88
C VAL A 382 3.64 2.76 -7.10
N MET A 383 3.89 1.46 -7.31
CA MET A 383 2.89 0.60 -7.97
C MET A 383 1.62 0.35 -7.16
N ALA A 384 1.70 0.15 -5.84
CA ALA A 384 0.50 0.03 -5.01
C ALA A 384 -0.24 1.37 -4.89
N THR A 385 0.48 2.49 -4.85
CA THR A 385 -0.12 3.84 -4.95
C THR A 385 -0.85 4.02 -6.28
N CYS A 386 -0.26 3.60 -7.39
CA CYS A 386 -0.91 3.57 -8.70
C CYS A 386 -2.16 2.67 -8.72
N ALA A 387 -2.15 1.56 -7.98
CA ALA A 387 -3.29 0.64 -7.88
C ALA A 387 -4.48 1.32 -7.18
N VAL A 388 -4.28 1.97 -6.03
CA VAL A 388 -5.36 2.66 -5.30
C VAL A 388 -5.85 3.92 -6.05
N ILE A 389 -4.97 4.61 -6.78
CA ILE A 389 -5.37 5.64 -7.76
C ILE A 389 -6.28 5.03 -8.83
N GLY A 390 -5.94 3.84 -9.33
CA GLY A 390 -6.71 3.09 -10.30
C GLY A 390 -8.12 2.79 -9.80
N GLU A 391 -8.24 2.22 -8.61
CA GLU A 391 -9.52 1.94 -7.94
C GLU A 391 -10.38 3.22 -7.83
N ALA A 392 -9.78 4.33 -7.36
CA ALA A 392 -10.46 5.62 -7.28
C ALA A 392 -10.95 6.14 -8.65
N ALA A 393 -10.12 6.06 -9.68
CA ALA A 393 -10.47 6.49 -11.03
C ALA A 393 -11.58 5.60 -11.64
N GLY A 394 -11.51 4.29 -11.43
CA GLY A 394 -12.53 3.33 -11.87
C GLY A 394 -13.89 3.56 -11.22
N THR A 395 -13.91 3.79 -9.89
CA THR A 395 -15.14 4.14 -9.16
C THR A 395 -15.69 5.49 -9.62
N GLY A 396 -14.84 6.49 -9.82
CA GLY A 396 -15.24 7.79 -10.36
C GLY A 396 -15.84 7.68 -11.77
N ALA A 397 -15.24 6.85 -12.63
CA ALA A 397 -15.74 6.59 -13.98
C ALA A 397 -17.11 5.89 -13.96
N ALA A 398 -17.30 4.89 -13.09
CA ALA A 398 -18.56 4.21 -12.96
C ALA A 398 -19.70 5.14 -12.52
N LEU A 399 -19.43 6.02 -11.54
CA LEU A 399 -20.40 7.03 -11.12
C LEU A 399 -20.69 8.06 -12.21
N ALA A 400 -19.67 8.47 -12.96
CA ALA A 400 -19.85 9.37 -14.08
C ALA A 400 -20.76 8.77 -15.16
N VAL A 401 -20.58 7.49 -15.53
CA VAL A 401 -21.50 6.80 -16.44
C VAL A 401 -22.90 6.67 -15.83
N GLN A 402 -23.01 6.22 -14.58
CA GLN A 402 -24.29 6.00 -13.89
C GLN A 402 -25.16 7.26 -13.87
N HIS A 403 -24.55 8.44 -13.68
CA HIS A 403 -25.26 9.72 -13.64
C HIS A 403 -25.31 10.43 -15.01
N GLY A 404 -24.63 9.91 -16.03
CA GLY A 404 -24.53 10.56 -17.35
C GLY A 404 -23.80 11.91 -17.29
N VAL A 405 -22.71 11.98 -16.51
CA VAL A 405 -21.94 13.20 -16.26
C VAL A 405 -20.45 13.02 -16.56
N THR A 406 -19.69 14.12 -16.62
CA THR A 406 -18.23 14.08 -16.75
C THR A 406 -17.55 13.76 -15.42
N PRO A 407 -16.28 13.32 -15.42
CA PRO A 407 -15.50 13.15 -14.18
C PRO A 407 -15.42 14.44 -13.34
N ARG A 408 -15.28 15.61 -13.99
CA ARG A 408 -15.34 16.92 -13.32
C ARG A 408 -16.67 17.12 -12.59
N ALA A 409 -17.79 16.77 -13.21
CA ALA A 409 -19.10 16.87 -12.57
C ALA A 409 -19.30 15.87 -11.42
N VAL A 410 -18.59 14.74 -11.40
CA VAL A 410 -18.54 13.85 -10.21
C VAL A 410 -17.89 14.58 -9.05
N TYR A 411 -16.76 15.27 -9.27
CA TYR A 411 -16.15 16.13 -8.24
C TYR A 411 -17.12 17.20 -7.74
N GLU A 412 -17.75 17.95 -8.65
CA GLU A 412 -18.57 19.11 -8.28
C GLU A 412 -19.88 18.73 -7.57
N ARG A 413 -20.48 17.58 -7.91
CA ARG A 413 -21.87 17.26 -7.51
C ARG A 413 -22.05 15.92 -6.80
N HIS A 414 -21.09 15.01 -6.91
CA HIS A 414 -21.20 13.63 -6.41
C HIS A 414 -19.98 13.17 -5.59
N LEU A 415 -19.15 14.10 -5.10
CA LEU A 415 -17.93 13.77 -4.37
C LEU A 415 -18.19 12.92 -3.12
N THR A 416 -19.21 13.28 -2.33
CA THR A 416 -19.59 12.49 -1.16
C THR A 416 -19.98 11.07 -1.56
N GLN A 417 -20.75 10.90 -2.64
CA GLN A 417 -21.12 9.56 -3.11
C GLN A 417 -19.89 8.76 -3.54
N LEU A 418 -18.93 9.37 -4.25
CA LEU A 418 -17.67 8.76 -4.62
C LEU A 418 -16.90 8.26 -3.39
N GLN A 419 -16.70 9.12 -2.40
CA GLN A 419 -15.98 8.76 -1.17
C GLN A 419 -16.70 7.67 -0.37
N GLN A 420 -18.03 7.74 -0.23
CA GLN A 420 -18.81 6.73 0.47
C GLN A 420 -18.81 5.38 -0.28
N THR A 421 -18.81 5.39 -1.60
CA THR A 421 -18.66 4.17 -2.42
C THR A 421 -17.28 3.55 -2.24
N LEU A 422 -16.21 4.35 -2.25
CA LEU A 422 -14.85 3.89 -1.98
C LEU A 422 -14.74 3.24 -0.60
N LEU A 423 -15.28 3.89 0.44
CA LEU A 423 -15.30 3.32 1.80
C LEU A 423 -16.11 2.02 1.88
N ARG A 424 -17.24 1.93 1.17
CA ARG A 424 -18.04 0.68 1.10
C ARG A 424 -17.27 -0.47 0.45
N GLN A 425 -16.38 -0.15 -0.50
CA GLN A 425 -15.52 -1.12 -1.19
C GLN A 425 -14.21 -1.43 -0.44
N ASP A 426 -14.01 -0.92 0.79
CA ASP A 426 -12.75 -1.02 1.56
C ASP A 426 -11.55 -0.35 0.86
N ALA A 427 -11.80 0.52 -0.12
CA ALA A 427 -10.78 1.25 -0.84
C ALA A 427 -10.02 2.19 0.11
N SER A 428 -8.74 2.42 -0.20
CA SER A 428 -7.82 3.08 0.71
C SER A 428 -7.98 4.60 0.78
N VAL A 429 -9.02 5.07 1.47
CA VAL A 429 -9.25 6.50 1.74
C VAL A 429 -9.05 6.80 3.22
N ILE A 430 -7.81 7.12 3.59
CA ILE A 430 -7.40 7.31 4.99
C ILE A 430 -8.10 8.53 5.61
N GLY A 431 -8.57 8.38 6.85
CA GLY A 431 -9.15 9.46 7.65
C GLY A 431 -10.53 9.94 7.21
N LEU A 432 -11.20 9.28 6.26
CA LEU A 432 -12.62 9.53 5.99
C LEU A 432 -13.50 8.58 6.79
N ARG A 433 -14.56 9.14 7.36
CA ARG A 433 -15.59 8.39 8.10
C ARG A 433 -16.76 8.06 7.18
N SER A 434 -17.22 6.81 7.23
CA SER A 434 -18.47 6.41 6.59
C SER A 434 -19.66 7.12 7.25
N SER A 435 -20.54 7.64 6.42
CA SER A 435 -21.82 8.26 6.78
C SER A 435 -22.97 7.65 5.98
N ASP A 436 -22.83 6.38 5.57
CA ASP A 436 -23.83 5.66 4.79
C ASP A 436 -25.12 5.46 5.62
N ASP A 437 -26.16 6.23 5.31
CA ASP A 437 -27.44 6.18 6.03
C ASP A 437 -28.21 4.88 5.75
N GLU A 438 -27.91 4.17 4.66
CA GLU A 438 -28.53 2.89 4.31
C GLU A 438 -27.93 1.72 5.10
N ASP A 439 -26.81 1.93 5.79
CA ASP A 439 -26.23 0.95 6.68
C ASP A 439 -27.03 0.84 7.99
N LEU A 440 -27.84 -0.21 8.07
CA LEU A 440 -28.68 -0.52 9.21
C LEU A 440 -27.85 -0.83 10.46
N ALA A 441 -26.60 -1.28 10.34
CA ALA A 441 -25.75 -1.62 11.50
C ALA A 441 -25.52 -0.40 12.41
N ARG A 442 -25.41 0.79 11.82
CA ARG A 442 -25.20 2.06 12.55
C ARG A 442 -26.38 2.46 13.43
N ARG A 443 -27.56 1.88 13.19
CA ARG A 443 -28.79 2.12 13.96
C ARG A 443 -29.02 1.06 15.05
N ALA A 444 -28.20 0.02 15.07
CA ALA A 444 -28.29 -1.05 16.05
C ALA A 444 -27.59 -0.65 17.36
N LYS A 445 -28.11 -1.16 18.47
CA LYS A 445 -27.35 -1.26 19.71
C LYS A 445 -26.41 -2.46 19.61
N LEU A 446 -25.15 -2.25 19.95
CA LEU A 446 -24.12 -3.28 19.89
C LEU A 446 -23.83 -3.89 21.26
N THR A 447 -23.55 -5.19 21.29
CA THR A 447 -22.99 -5.90 22.45
C THR A 447 -22.01 -6.96 21.97
N ALA A 448 -20.98 -7.24 22.77
CA ALA A 448 -20.02 -8.31 22.52
C ALA A 448 -19.99 -9.31 23.67
N SER A 449 -19.59 -10.55 23.39
CA SER A 449 -19.41 -11.60 24.41
C SER A 449 -18.31 -11.23 25.41
N SER A 450 -17.26 -10.54 24.94
CA SER A 450 -16.17 -9.97 25.73
C SER A 450 -15.47 -8.86 24.92
N THR A 451 -14.68 -8.04 25.61
CA THR A 451 -13.90 -6.95 25.00
C THR A 451 -12.54 -6.85 25.69
N LEU A 452 -11.45 -6.66 24.94
CA LEU A 452 -10.12 -6.43 25.51
C LEU A 452 -10.09 -5.11 26.31
N ARG A 453 -10.10 -5.21 27.65
CA ARG A 453 -10.02 -4.07 28.57
C ARG A 453 -8.62 -3.79 29.11
N ARG A 454 -7.77 -4.81 29.15
CA ARG A 454 -6.41 -4.70 29.69
C ARG A 454 -5.39 -4.83 28.57
N LEU A 455 -4.71 -3.73 28.26
CA LEU A 455 -3.61 -3.73 27.30
C LEU A 455 -2.31 -4.10 28.03
N ALA A 456 -1.89 -5.35 27.87
CA ALA A 456 -0.68 -5.88 28.50
C ALA A 456 -0.04 -6.99 27.65
N VAL A 457 1.29 -6.99 27.62
CA VAL A 457 2.12 -8.03 27.02
C VAL A 457 3.03 -8.57 28.12
N GLU A 458 2.77 -9.80 28.57
CA GLU A 458 3.39 -10.35 29.79
C GLU A 458 4.30 -11.57 29.53
N ASP A 459 4.18 -12.20 28.37
CA ASP A 459 4.99 -13.35 28.00
C ASP A 459 6.36 -12.90 27.47
N ALA A 460 7.39 -13.04 28.31
CA ALA A 460 8.73 -12.58 28.04
C ALA A 460 9.54 -13.63 27.27
N ALA A 461 10.01 -13.28 26.07
CA ALA A 461 10.76 -14.18 25.20
C ALA A 461 12.24 -13.79 25.08
N GLU A 462 12.54 -12.58 24.60
CA GLU A 462 13.91 -12.17 24.22
C GLU A 462 14.33 -10.91 24.98
N PRO A 463 15.53 -10.86 25.60
CA PRO A 463 16.05 -9.67 26.27
C PRO A 463 16.61 -8.65 25.26
N VAL A 464 16.39 -7.36 25.55
CA VAL A 464 16.88 -6.22 24.75
C VAL A 464 17.56 -5.21 25.67
N ALA A 465 18.88 -5.12 25.58
CA ALA A 465 19.67 -4.18 26.38
C ALA A 465 19.46 -2.73 25.94
N LEU A 466 19.23 -1.81 26.88
CA LEU A 466 19.02 -0.38 26.62
C LEU A 466 20.32 0.43 26.48
N GLN A 467 21.46 -0.23 26.35
CA GLN A 467 22.75 0.43 26.05
C GLN A 467 22.79 0.99 24.61
N GLY A 468 22.03 0.41 23.68
CA GLY A 468 22.09 0.71 22.25
C GLY A 468 21.40 2.01 21.80
N GLY A 469 20.68 2.69 22.70
CA GLY A 469 19.89 3.89 22.41
C GLY A 469 18.46 3.81 22.95
N ASP A 470 17.69 4.87 22.73
CA ASP A 470 16.28 4.93 23.12
C ASP A 470 15.47 3.87 22.34
N VAL A 471 14.47 3.29 23.01
CA VAL A 471 13.46 2.42 22.39
C VAL A 471 12.07 3.01 22.63
N ALA A 472 11.06 2.55 21.91
CA ALA A 472 9.72 3.07 22.10
C ALA A 472 8.61 2.04 21.86
N LEU A 473 7.45 2.35 22.43
CA LEU A 473 6.18 1.68 22.23
C LEU A 473 5.17 2.69 21.67
N LEU A 474 4.48 2.35 20.59
CA LEU A 474 3.25 3.02 20.20
C LEU A 474 2.08 2.24 20.79
N VAL A 475 1.17 2.90 21.49
CA VAL A 475 -0.01 2.29 22.13
C VAL A 475 -1.24 3.20 21.96
N PRO A 476 -2.46 2.65 21.90
CA PRO A 476 -3.66 3.46 21.95
C PRO A 476 -3.89 3.97 23.39
N VAL A 477 -4.12 5.27 23.55
CA VAL A 477 -4.45 5.89 24.84
C VAL A 477 -5.91 6.33 24.83
N ALA A 478 -6.76 5.51 25.43
CA ALA A 478 -8.21 5.72 25.51
C ALA A 478 -8.75 5.21 26.86
N PRO A 479 -9.33 6.06 27.72
CA PRO A 479 -9.39 7.52 27.64
C PRO A 479 -8.13 8.22 28.18
N GLU A 480 -7.29 7.54 28.95
CA GLU A 480 -6.10 8.11 29.58
C GLU A 480 -5.03 7.05 29.82
N LEU A 481 -3.80 7.51 30.04
CA LEU A 481 -2.69 6.76 30.57
C LEU A 481 -2.39 7.31 31.96
N GLN A 482 -2.39 6.46 32.99
CA GLN A 482 -2.03 6.86 34.35
C GLN A 482 -0.62 6.39 34.69
N ARG A 483 -0.28 5.17 34.28
CA ARG A 483 1.04 4.56 34.48
C ARG A 483 1.25 3.42 33.51
N ILE A 484 2.52 3.11 33.27
CA ILE A 484 2.95 1.88 32.59
C ILE A 484 3.82 1.06 33.53
N GLU A 485 3.69 -0.26 33.48
CA GLU A 485 4.68 -1.16 34.06
C GLU A 485 5.51 -1.79 32.94
N LEU A 486 6.82 -1.84 33.12
CA LEU A 486 7.75 -2.49 32.18
C LEU A 486 8.41 -3.68 32.85
N LEU A 487 8.56 -4.78 32.13
CA LEU A 487 9.34 -5.93 32.59
C LEU A 487 10.80 -5.73 32.22
N LEU A 488 11.68 -5.68 33.23
CA LEU A 488 13.09 -5.40 33.02
C LEU A 488 14.01 -6.11 34.01
N ASP A 489 15.29 -6.19 33.64
CA ASP A 489 16.41 -6.43 34.54
C ASP A 489 17.13 -5.12 34.84
N ALA A 490 17.66 -4.98 36.05
CA ALA A 490 18.54 -3.90 36.46
C ALA A 490 19.85 -4.49 37.01
N ALA A 491 20.98 -4.21 36.35
CA ALA A 491 22.30 -4.69 36.76
C ALA A 491 22.89 -3.89 37.95
N ALA A 492 22.45 -2.63 38.11
CA ALA A 492 22.86 -1.73 39.18
C ALA A 492 21.70 -0.81 39.57
N ALA A 493 21.80 -0.16 40.73
CA ALA A 493 20.85 0.88 41.09
C ALA A 493 20.96 2.05 40.11
N THR A 494 19.85 2.45 39.50
CA THR A 494 19.81 3.49 38.47
C THR A 494 18.42 4.14 38.44
N THR A 495 18.21 5.15 37.60
CA THR A 495 16.88 5.73 37.34
C THR A 495 16.53 5.55 35.88
N LEU A 496 15.34 4.99 35.61
CA LEU A 496 14.79 4.89 34.26
C LEU A 496 13.87 6.08 34.01
N GLU A 497 14.07 6.75 32.87
CA GLU A 497 13.21 7.81 32.38
C GLU A 497 12.35 7.28 31.23
N VAL A 498 11.06 7.64 31.27
CA VAL A 498 10.08 7.31 30.24
C VAL A 498 9.31 8.58 29.87
N GLU A 499 9.17 8.83 28.58
CA GLU A 499 8.46 9.98 28.04
C GLU A 499 7.25 9.52 27.24
N VAL A 500 6.15 10.29 27.23
CA VAL A 500 4.98 10.06 26.39
C VAL A 500 4.82 11.23 25.45
N TRP A 501 4.77 10.93 24.16
CA TRP A 501 4.61 11.91 23.10
C TRP A 501 3.29 11.67 22.36
N SER A 502 2.60 12.75 22.00
CA SER A 502 1.52 12.68 21.00
C SER A 502 2.12 12.60 19.60
N THR A 503 1.35 12.07 18.64
CA THR A 503 1.81 11.86 17.25
C THR A 503 1.52 13.02 16.31
N GLY A 504 0.89 14.08 16.82
CA GLY A 504 0.54 15.28 16.05
C GLY A 504 -0.71 15.07 15.19
N ARG A 505 -0.60 14.27 14.14
CA ARG A 505 -1.71 13.91 13.24
C ARG A 505 -2.20 12.49 13.51
N ALA A 506 -3.48 12.25 13.25
CA ALA A 506 -4.11 10.95 13.47
C ALA A 506 -3.51 9.84 12.57
N GLU A 507 -3.08 10.20 11.37
CA GLU A 507 -2.40 9.33 10.42
C GLU A 507 -0.88 9.20 10.63
N ASN A 508 -0.32 9.88 11.64
CA ASN A 508 1.10 9.79 12.01
C ASN A 508 1.30 8.88 13.22
N TYR A 509 2.42 8.15 13.22
CA TYR A 509 2.74 7.11 14.21
C TYR A 509 4.16 7.24 14.76
N ILE A 510 4.60 8.50 14.91
CA ILE A 510 5.94 8.92 15.33
C ILE A 510 5.80 10.01 16.40
N PRO A 511 6.82 10.24 17.25
CA PRO A 511 6.72 11.26 18.29
C PRO A 511 6.72 12.66 17.68
N HIS A 512 5.78 13.51 18.10
CA HIS A 512 5.65 14.89 17.65
C HIS A 512 5.78 15.90 18.79
N ARG A 513 4.97 15.77 19.85
CA ARG A 513 5.02 16.68 21.01
C ARG A 513 5.07 15.90 22.32
N LEU A 514 6.03 16.23 23.19
CA LEU A 514 6.12 15.67 24.54
C LEU A 514 4.92 16.13 25.38
N GLU A 515 4.23 15.18 25.99
CA GLU A 515 3.04 15.45 26.81
C GLU A 515 3.34 15.28 28.30
N VAL A 516 4.02 14.19 28.68
CA VAL A 516 4.43 13.91 30.06
C VAL A 516 5.70 13.06 30.10
N SER A 517 6.44 13.12 31.20
CA SER A 517 7.53 12.19 31.51
C SER A 517 7.41 11.64 32.93
N GLY A 518 8.00 10.47 33.15
CA GLY A 518 8.02 9.77 34.42
C GLY A 518 9.39 9.19 34.71
N LEU A 519 9.72 9.07 36.00
CA LEU A 519 10.97 8.49 36.49
C LEU A 519 10.66 7.31 37.41
N ALA A 520 11.47 6.25 37.31
CA ALA A 520 11.43 5.14 38.25
C ALA A 520 12.84 4.81 38.76
N ALA A 521 12.99 4.80 40.08
CA ALA A 521 14.21 4.32 40.73
C ALA A 521 14.26 2.80 40.66
N LEU A 522 15.36 2.25 40.14
CA LEU A 522 15.59 0.83 39.97
C LEU A 522 16.55 0.30 41.02
N THR A 523 16.25 -0.88 41.55
CA THR A 523 17.18 -1.66 42.38
C THR A 523 17.68 -2.88 41.61
N PRO A 524 18.91 -3.36 41.86
CA PRO A 524 19.43 -4.53 41.17
C PRO A 524 18.52 -5.76 41.29
N GLY A 525 18.29 -6.46 40.18
CA GLY A 525 17.45 -7.65 40.13
C GLY A 525 16.98 -7.98 38.72
N GLU A 526 16.44 -9.18 38.54
CA GLU A 526 16.01 -9.71 37.24
C GLU A 526 14.47 -9.86 37.18
N ARG A 527 13.91 -9.71 35.99
CA ARG A 527 12.49 -9.91 35.64
C ARG A 527 11.52 -9.20 36.60
N GLN A 528 11.84 -7.96 36.91
CA GLN A 528 11.05 -7.12 37.79
C GLN A 528 10.08 -6.26 36.98
N TRP A 529 8.82 -6.22 37.43
CA TRP A 529 7.81 -5.29 36.93
C TRP A 529 7.99 -3.95 37.63
N VAL A 530 8.40 -2.94 36.89
CA VAL A 530 8.66 -1.60 37.41
C VAL A 530 7.55 -0.67 36.95
N SER A 531 6.93 0.02 37.90
CA SER A 531 5.84 0.96 37.63
C SER A 531 6.37 2.38 37.42
N ILE A 532 5.98 3.02 36.32
CA ILE A 532 6.34 4.38 35.96
C ILE A 532 5.06 5.22 35.83
N PRO A 533 4.85 6.25 36.68
CA PRO A 533 3.69 7.12 36.59
C PRO A 533 3.78 8.02 35.35
N LEU A 534 2.72 8.04 34.54
CA LEU A 534 2.63 8.75 33.25
C LEU A 534 1.23 9.34 33.09
N ALA A 535 0.85 10.27 33.96
CA ALA A 535 -0.51 10.81 34.04
C ALA A 535 -0.85 11.73 32.84
N TRP A 536 -1.27 11.11 31.72
CA TRP A 536 -1.69 11.80 30.51
C TRP A 536 -3.12 11.43 30.12
N LYS A 537 -3.97 12.44 30.00
CA LYS A 537 -5.33 12.30 29.50
C LYS A 537 -5.48 13.16 28.25
N PRO A 538 -5.41 12.57 27.05
CA PRO A 538 -5.59 13.34 25.83
C PRO A 538 -7.03 13.87 25.71
N PRO A 539 -7.27 15.00 25.01
CA PRO A 539 -8.62 15.57 24.85
C PRO A 539 -9.58 14.63 24.10
N THR A 540 -9.04 13.90 23.15
CA THR A 540 -9.68 12.81 22.41
C THR A 540 -8.78 11.59 22.50
N ALA A 541 -9.34 10.39 22.48
CA ALA A 541 -8.54 9.20 22.43
C ALA A 541 -7.63 9.23 21.18
N GLN A 542 -6.39 8.79 21.36
CA GLN A 542 -5.36 8.83 20.32
C GLN A 542 -4.21 7.87 20.62
N HIS A 543 -3.36 7.61 19.65
CA HIS A 543 -2.09 6.91 19.87
C HIS A 543 -1.11 7.77 20.69
N GLY A 544 -0.42 7.11 21.61
CA GLY A 544 0.71 7.66 22.36
C GLY A 544 2.01 6.95 21.97
N PHE A 545 3.06 7.74 21.75
CA PHE A 545 4.41 7.25 21.48
C PHE A 545 5.25 7.33 22.77
N ILE A 546 5.44 6.21 23.43
CA ILE A 546 6.13 6.08 24.72
C ILE A 546 7.60 5.77 24.47
N ILE A 547 8.48 6.74 24.76
CA ILE A 547 9.93 6.58 24.63
C ILE A 547 10.50 6.12 25.97
N ILE A 548 11.21 4.99 25.97
CA ILE A 548 12.02 4.54 27.08
C ILE A 548 13.47 4.95 26.83
N LYS A 549 14.02 5.80 27.71
CA LYS A 549 15.35 6.38 27.54
C LYS A 549 16.45 5.33 27.72
N ALA A 550 17.53 5.47 26.95
CA ALA A 550 18.70 4.62 27.05
C ALA A 550 19.24 4.55 28.48
N ASN A 551 19.66 3.36 28.92
CA ASN A 551 20.23 3.14 30.25
C ASN A 551 21.18 1.94 30.22
N GLU A 552 22.44 2.14 30.60
CA GLU A 552 23.51 1.13 30.52
C GLU A 552 23.32 -0.06 31.48
N HIS A 553 22.41 0.06 32.45
CA HIS A 553 22.15 -0.96 33.46
C HIS A 553 20.81 -1.67 33.29
N VAL A 554 20.05 -1.35 32.24
CA VAL A 554 18.69 -1.86 32.05
C VAL A 554 18.59 -2.74 30.81
N THR A 555 17.92 -3.89 30.98
CA THR A 555 17.53 -4.78 29.89
C THR A 555 16.03 -4.96 29.93
N LEU A 556 15.33 -4.65 28.83
CA LEU A 556 13.89 -4.92 28.69
C LEU A 556 13.67 -6.32 28.10
N TYR A 557 12.44 -6.78 28.10
CA TYR A 557 12.04 -8.01 27.41
C TYR A 557 11.04 -7.71 26.30
N VAL A 558 11.14 -8.42 25.19
CA VAL A 558 10.12 -8.47 24.14
C VAL A 558 9.41 -9.81 24.13
N SER A 559 8.16 -9.82 23.67
CA SER A 559 7.38 -11.03 23.43
C SER A 559 7.49 -11.47 21.97
N HIS A 560 7.19 -12.75 21.71
CA HIS A 560 6.92 -13.25 20.36
C HIS A 560 5.41 -13.31 20.06
N GLN A 561 4.58 -12.90 21.01
CA GLN A 561 3.15 -12.74 20.82
C GLN A 561 2.86 -11.27 20.48
N PRO A 562 2.41 -10.96 19.26
CA PRO A 562 2.04 -9.61 18.87
C PRO A 562 0.75 -9.18 19.59
N GLN A 563 0.55 -7.87 19.71
CA GLN A 563 -0.65 -7.27 20.27
C GLN A 563 -1.15 -6.21 19.29
N THR A 564 -2.33 -6.41 18.73
CA THR A 564 -2.97 -5.43 17.83
C THR A 564 -3.08 -4.07 18.53
N GLY A 565 -2.77 -3.01 17.78
CA GLY A 565 -2.68 -1.64 18.28
C GLY A 565 -1.34 -1.27 18.93
N VAL A 566 -0.41 -2.22 19.12
CA VAL A 566 0.90 -1.96 19.74
C VAL A 566 2.02 -2.17 18.74
N LEU A 567 2.89 -1.16 18.57
CA LEU A 567 4.11 -1.26 17.78
C LEU A 567 5.33 -0.97 18.64
N SER A 568 6.48 -1.55 18.29
CA SER A 568 7.75 -1.33 19.00
C SER A 568 8.83 -0.82 18.07
N PHE A 569 9.64 0.10 18.59
CA PHE A 569 10.62 0.85 17.81
C PHE A 569 11.98 0.85 18.50
N VAL A 570 13.02 0.90 17.67
CA VAL A 570 14.37 1.29 18.09
C VAL A 570 14.70 2.64 17.46
N LYS A 571 15.32 3.54 18.23
CA LYS A 571 15.87 4.77 17.67
C LYS A 571 17.17 4.44 16.94
N ASN A 572 17.24 4.72 15.65
CA ASN A 572 18.45 4.57 14.88
C ASN A 572 19.49 5.59 15.37
N THR A 573 20.60 5.13 15.91
CA THR A 573 21.73 5.97 16.38
C THR A 573 22.81 6.16 15.30
N SER A 574 22.63 5.52 14.14
CA SER A 574 23.52 5.55 12.99
C SER A 574 23.18 6.74 12.09
N THR A 575 24.03 7.77 12.08
CA THR A 575 24.11 8.76 10.97
C THR A 575 24.68 8.14 9.70
N THR A 576 25.11 6.88 9.75
CA THR A 576 25.45 6.10 8.56
C THR A 576 24.16 5.77 7.84
N VAL A 577 23.88 6.59 6.82
CA VAL A 577 23.17 6.20 5.60
C VAL A 577 23.47 4.72 5.33
N SER A 578 22.45 3.89 5.11
CA SER A 578 22.69 2.48 4.80
C SER A 578 23.76 2.37 3.72
N ALA A 579 24.54 1.29 3.71
CA ALA A 579 25.51 1.03 2.65
C ALA A 579 24.86 0.90 1.25
N ASP A 580 23.54 1.13 1.13
CA ASP A 580 22.75 1.17 -0.09
C ASP A 580 22.60 2.60 -0.62
N PHE A 581 23.68 3.38 -0.61
CA PHE A 581 23.94 4.58 -1.45
C PHE A 581 22.80 5.61 -1.73
N SER A 582 21.72 5.62 -0.97
CA SER A 582 20.58 6.54 -1.08
C SER A 582 20.80 7.72 -0.13
N ASN A 583 20.66 8.96 -0.61
CA ASN A 583 20.78 10.12 0.26
C ASN A 583 19.46 10.32 1.01
N GLN A 584 19.32 9.64 2.15
CA GLN A 584 18.26 9.88 3.13
C GLN A 584 18.74 10.90 4.17
N ASP A 585 17.85 11.80 4.59
CA ASP A 585 18.10 12.65 5.75
C ASP A 585 17.83 11.84 7.04
N PRO A 586 18.88 11.49 7.82
CA PRO A 586 18.73 10.64 9.01
C PRO A 586 18.02 11.36 10.17
N GLU A 587 17.79 12.67 10.07
CA GLU A 587 17.11 13.45 11.11
C GLU A 587 15.58 13.37 11.02
N GLN A 588 15.02 12.87 9.91
CA GLN A 588 13.57 12.74 9.76
C GLN A 588 12.99 11.73 10.76
N PRO A 589 12.06 12.12 11.65
CA PRO A 589 11.56 11.25 12.72
C PRO A 589 11.01 9.91 12.22
N VAL A 590 10.35 9.90 11.05
CA VAL A 590 9.79 8.70 10.41
C VAL A 590 10.85 7.66 10.05
N VAL A 591 12.07 8.07 9.73
CA VAL A 591 13.23 7.21 9.42
C VAL A 591 14.01 6.87 10.70
N LEU A 592 14.06 7.83 11.64
CA LEU A 592 14.78 7.70 12.91
C LEU A 592 14.22 6.58 13.79
N TRP A 593 12.90 6.41 13.84
CA TRP A 593 12.24 5.38 14.65
C TRP A 593 11.91 4.14 13.83
N SER A 594 12.71 3.08 13.94
CA SER A 594 12.58 1.89 13.09
C SER A 594 11.93 0.71 13.80
N MET A 595 11.03 0.02 13.12
CA MET A 595 10.45 -1.26 13.57
C MET A 595 11.23 -2.48 13.09
N LYS A 596 12.19 -2.35 12.16
CA LYS A 596 12.74 -3.50 11.40
C LYS A 596 13.24 -4.66 12.27
N LYS A 597 13.75 -4.38 13.48
CA LYS A 597 14.25 -5.40 14.41
C LYS A 597 13.18 -5.97 15.37
N LEU A 598 12.03 -5.32 15.46
CA LEU A 598 10.98 -5.55 16.45
C LEU A 598 9.59 -5.77 15.83
N VAL A 599 9.51 -6.03 14.51
CA VAL A 599 8.25 -6.37 13.84
C VAL A 599 7.61 -7.57 14.54
N ARG A 600 6.37 -7.39 14.99
CA ARG A 600 5.59 -8.37 15.77
C ARG A 600 6.27 -8.86 17.06
N LYS A 601 7.23 -8.08 17.59
CA LYS A 601 7.92 -8.33 18.87
C LYS A 601 7.72 -7.17 19.84
N PRO A 602 6.51 -6.98 20.41
CA PRO A 602 6.26 -5.88 21.34
C PRO A 602 7.09 -6.04 22.61
N PHE A 603 7.56 -4.94 23.20
CA PHE A 603 8.13 -4.97 24.56
C PHE A 603 7.07 -5.45 25.56
N CYS A 604 7.50 -6.11 26.63
CA CYS A 604 6.62 -6.55 27.71
C CYS A 604 6.23 -5.36 28.59
N PHE A 605 4.93 -5.07 28.64
CA PHE A 605 4.38 -3.95 29.41
C PHE A 605 3.00 -4.27 30.00
N ARG A 606 2.56 -3.45 30.95
CA ARG A 606 1.16 -3.38 31.40
C ARG A 606 0.72 -1.93 31.46
N MET A 607 -0.41 -1.62 30.86
CA MET A 607 -0.96 -0.28 30.84
C MET A 607 -2.12 -0.12 31.84
N TYR A 608 -2.22 1.05 32.46
CA TYR A 608 -3.29 1.39 33.39
C TYR A 608 -3.81 2.81 33.12
N PRO A 609 -5.14 3.05 33.29
CA PRO A 609 -6.18 2.10 33.68
C PRO A 609 -6.57 1.16 32.53
N GLU A 610 -7.68 0.44 32.69
CA GLU A 610 -8.29 -0.30 31.57
C GLU A 610 -8.60 0.62 30.39
N THR A 611 -8.44 0.10 29.18
CA THR A 611 -8.62 0.82 27.92
C THR A 611 -10.03 0.66 27.36
N THR A 612 -10.48 1.65 26.63
CA THR A 612 -11.69 1.62 25.79
C THR A 612 -11.38 1.60 24.29
N ALA A 613 -10.11 1.43 23.90
CA ALA A 613 -9.67 1.54 22.50
C ALA A 613 -10.18 0.44 21.55
N PHE A 614 -10.77 -0.62 22.10
CA PHE A 614 -11.21 -1.81 21.35
C PHE A 614 -12.68 -2.16 21.59
N GLU A 615 -13.47 -1.15 21.96
CA GLU A 615 -14.89 -1.29 22.23
C GLU A 615 -15.69 -1.74 21.00
N VAL A 616 -16.82 -2.41 21.26
CA VAL A 616 -17.68 -2.96 20.20
C VAL A 616 -18.23 -1.86 19.31
N GLU A 617 -18.45 -0.65 19.85
CA GLU A 617 -18.96 0.51 19.12
C GLU A 617 -18.08 0.92 17.93
N HIS A 618 -16.79 0.53 17.91
CA HIS A 618 -15.92 0.83 16.79
C HIS A 618 -16.34 0.12 15.49
N VAL A 619 -17.02 -1.04 15.56
CA VAL A 619 -17.38 -1.78 14.34
C VAL A 619 -18.43 -1.09 13.46
N THR A 620 -19.07 -0.04 13.96
CA THR A 620 -20.00 0.81 13.20
C THR A 620 -19.64 2.29 13.24
N ASP A 621 -18.43 2.63 13.73
CA ASP A 621 -17.99 4.02 13.82
C ASP A 621 -17.59 4.61 12.45
N GLY A 622 -17.54 3.79 11.41
CA GLY A 622 -17.36 4.21 10.03
C GLY A 622 -15.91 4.40 9.59
N PHE A 623 -14.92 4.14 10.44
CA PHE A 623 -13.54 4.00 10.01
C PHE A 623 -13.25 2.54 9.65
N VAL A 624 -12.51 2.34 8.55
CA VAL A 624 -12.18 1.00 8.04
C VAL A 624 -10.76 0.56 8.40
N ARG A 625 -10.04 1.32 9.25
CA ARG A 625 -8.67 1.05 9.69
C ARG A 625 -8.26 2.03 10.79
N SER A 626 -7.07 1.78 11.36
CA SER A 626 -6.41 2.70 12.31
C SER A 626 -6.29 4.13 11.74
N TYR A 627 -6.74 5.11 12.52
CA TYR A 627 -6.66 6.54 12.25
C TYR A 627 -6.83 7.31 13.56
N GLY A 628 -5.73 7.72 14.19
CA GLY A 628 -5.74 8.30 15.54
C GLY A 628 -5.99 7.26 16.63
N GLU A 629 -6.95 6.35 16.43
CA GLU A 629 -7.25 5.18 17.26
C GLU A 629 -7.22 3.89 16.42
N PRO A 630 -7.28 2.68 17.02
CA PRO A 630 -7.34 1.43 16.27
C PRO A 630 -8.60 1.24 15.40
N HIS A 631 -9.75 1.79 15.82
CA HIS A 631 -11.05 1.67 15.16
C HIS A 631 -11.44 0.21 14.83
N MET A 632 -11.47 -0.63 15.86
CA MET A 632 -11.89 -2.03 15.75
C MET A 632 -12.28 -2.60 17.10
N TRP A 633 -13.07 -3.68 17.11
CA TRP A 633 -13.35 -4.49 18.29
C TRP A 633 -12.39 -5.66 18.40
N LEU A 634 -11.88 -5.89 19.62
CA LEU A 634 -11.13 -7.08 20.00
C LEU A 634 -11.84 -7.79 21.16
N SER A 635 -12.02 -9.11 21.05
CA SER A 635 -12.41 -9.93 22.21
C SER A 635 -11.29 -9.98 23.26
N GLU A 636 -11.62 -10.42 24.48
CA GLU A 636 -10.57 -10.92 25.39
C GLU A 636 -9.81 -12.09 24.75
N ALA A 637 -8.60 -12.37 25.27
CA ALA A 637 -7.78 -13.48 24.78
C ALA A 637 -8.53 -14.81 24.97
N ARG A 638 -8.60 -15.59 23.91
CA ARG A 638 -9.28 -16.89 23.86
C ARG A 638 -8.23 -17.99 23.97
N ASP A 639 -8.51 -19.02 24.76
CA ASP A 639 -7.69 -20.24 24.75
C ASP A 639 -8.02 -21.03 23.47
N PRO A 640 -7.08 -21.22 22.53
CA PRO A 640 -7.34 -22.01 21.32
C PRO A 640 -7.70 -23.48 21.62
N ALA A 641 -7.37 -23.99 22.81
CA ALA A 641 -7.70 -25.33 23.27
C ALA A 641 -9.13 -25.46 23.84
N VAL A 642 -9.77 -24.33 24.17
CA VAL A 642 -11.15 -24.28 24.65
C VAL A 642 -12.01 -23.69 23.53
N SER A 643 -13.02 -24.42 23.07
CA SER A 643 -13.92 -24.01 21.98
C SER A 643 -14.90 -22.89 22.41
N GLU A 644 -14.40 -21.84 23.04
CA GLU A 644 -15.19 -20.65 23.38
C GLU A 644 -15.21 -19.70 22.18
N SER A 645 -16.37 -19.59 21.54
CA SER A 645 -16.61 -18.63 20.46
C SER A 645 -16.74 -17.21 21.02
N ALA A 646 -16.15 -16.23 20.35
CA ALA A 646 -16.48 -14.82 20.59
C ALA A 646 -17.67 -14.43 19.72
N SER A 647 -18.50 -13.50 20.18
CA SER A 647 -19.63 -13.02 19.37
C SER A 647 -19.88 -11.53 19.52
N LEU A 648 -20.44 -10.95 18.46
CA LEU A 648 -20.89 -9.58 18.40
C LEU A 648 -22.36 -9.58 17.95
N GLU A 649 -23.22 -8.90 18.70
CA GLU A 649 -24.66 -8.84 18.50
C GLU A 649 -25.11 -7.41 18.18
N LEU A 650 -25.95 -7.28 17.16
CA LEU A 650 -26.64 -6.07 16.73
C LEU A 650 -28.10 -6.22 17.10
N GLN A 651 -28.65 -5.26 17.85
CA GLN A 651 -30.06 -5.23 18.23
C GLN A 651 -30.72 -3.95 17.72
N TRP A 652 -31.75 -4.08 16.90
CA TRP A 652 -32.58 -2.97 16.44
C TRP A 652 -33.80 -2.78 17.35
N GLN A 653 -34.32 -1.55 17.42
CA GLN A 653 -35.55 -1.27 18.17
C GLN A 653 -36.80 -1.84 17.49
N GLU A 654 -36.77 -1.91 16.16
CA GLU A 654 -37.83 -2.43 15.32
C GLU A 654 -37.25 -3.48 14.38
N THR A 655 -38.10 -4.41 13.92
CA THR A 655 -37.71 -5.41 12.93
C THR A 655 -37.31 -4.73 11.63
N VAL A 656 -36.13 -5.08 11.12
CA VAL A 656 -35.60 -4.65 9.83
C VAL A 656 -35.61 -5.79 8.82
N GLN A 657 -35.58 -5.45 7.54
CA GLN A 657 -35.25 -6.39 6.47
C GLN A 657 -33.75 -6.31 6.21
N ILE A 658 -33.09 -7.46 6.12
CA ILE A 658 -31.67 -7.55 5.77
C ILE A 658 -31.49 -8.46 4.56
N SER A 659 -30.67 -8.06 3.59
CA SER A 659 -30.37 -8.81 2.37
C SER A 659 -28.87 -8.92 2.07
N GLU A 660 -28.05 -8.01 2.60
CA GLU A 660 -26.61 -7.98 2.35
C GLU A 660 -25.86 -7.59 3.63
N ILE A 661 -24.82 -8.35 3.99
CA ILE A 661 -24.00 -8.14 5.20
C ILE A 661 -22.54 -8.04 4.77
N HIS A 662 -21.86 -6.97 5.16
CA HIS A 662 -20.43 -6.77 4.90
C HIS A 662 -19.66 -6.93 6.19
N LEU A 663 -18.56 -7.68 6.14
CA LEU A 663 -17.63 -7.86 7.25
C LEU A 663 -16.24 -7.42 6.80
N THR A 664 -15.59 -6.57 7.60
CA THR A 664 -14.18 -6.21 7.43
C THR A 664 -13.41 -6.69 8.65
N PHE A 665 -12.48 -7.63 8.46
CA PHE A 665 -11.64 -8.21 9.50
C PHE A 665 -10.26 -7.55 9.54
N ASN A 666 -9.52 -7.74 10.63
CA ASN A 666 -8.15 -7.26 10.72
C ASN A 666 -7.19 -8.16 9.93
N ASP A 667 -6.60 -7.63 8.87
CA ASP A 667 -5.51 -8.27 8.11
C ASP A 667 -4.14 -7.63 8.42
N ASP A 668 -4.03 -6.90 9.53
CA ASP A 668 -2.83 -6.18 9.97
C ASP A 668 -2.22 -5.32 8.84
N VAL A 669 -2.83 -4.16 8.58
CA VAL A 669 -2.36 -3.19 7.58
C VAL A 669 -1.00 -2.54 7.92
N ASN A 670 -0.36 -2.94 9.02
CA ASN A 670 1.03 -2.61 9.31
C ASN A 670 2.02 -3.62 8.70
N GLU A 671 1.60 -4.86 8.46
CA GLU A 671 2.45 -5.90 7.88
C GLU A 671 2.83 -5.53 6.43
N ASP A 672 4.12 -5.56 6.12
CA ASP A 672 4.67 -5.16 4.83
C ASP A 672 4.56 -6.33 3.85
N LEU A 673 3.53 -6.33 3.00
CA LEU A 673 3.36 -7.35 1.96
C LEU A 673 3.90 -6.86 0.63
N ILE A 674 4.67 -7.71 -0.06
CA ILE A 674 5.29 -7.44 -1.36
C ILE A 674 5.11 -8.65 -2.26
N ASN A 675 4.77 -8.44 -3.54
CA ASN A 675 4.41 -9.52 -4.47
C ASN A 675 5.52 -10.58 -4.72
N LEU A 676 6.78 -10.16 -4.78
CA LEU A 676 7.92 -11.07 -5.01
C LEU A 676 8.72 -11.37 -3.74
N HIS A 677 8.13 -11.14 -2.56
CA HIS A 677 8.67 -11.50 -1.24
C HIS A 677 10.17 -11.19 -1.07
N HIS A 678 10.53 -9.91 -1.26
CA HIS A 678 11.86 -9.38 -0.93
C HIS A 678 12.31 -9.78 0.49
N HIS A 679 11.35 -9.91 1.41
CA HIS A 679 11.52 -10.50 2.73
C HIS A 679 10.49 -11.63 2.93
N TYR A 680 10.81 -12.53 3.86
CA TYR A 680 9.96 -13.67 4.20
C TYR A 680 8.90 -13.29 5.23
N THR A 681 7.64 -13.48 4.86
CA THR A 681 6.49 -13.39 5.78
C THR A 681 6.22 -14.79 6.33
N PRO A 682 6.29 -15.03 7.66
CA PRO A 682 6.35 -16.39 8.21
C PRO A 682 5.03 -17.16 8.20
N PHE A 683 3.94 -16.55 7.78
CA PHE A 683 2.61 -17.13 7.78
C PHE A 683 1.97 -16.98 6.39
N PRO A 684 1.32 -18.03 5.85
CA PRO A 684 0.63 -17.94 4.55
C PRO A 684 -0.68 -17.14 4.63
N VAL A 685 -1.26 -17.02 5.82
CA VAL A 685 -2.46 -16.21 6.08
C VAL A 685 -2.19 -15.33 7.28
N ILE A 686 -2.63 -14.07 7.24
CA ILE A 686 -2.45 -13.14 8.35
C ILE A 686 -3.12 -13.72 9.62
N PRO A 687 -2.39 -13.87 10.75
CA PRO A 687 -2.91 -14.52 11.96
C PRO A 687 -4.17 -13.86 12.55
N GLU A 688 -4.28 -12.54 12.42
CA GLU A 688 -5.39 -11.72 12.93
C GLU A 688 -6.70 -11.92 12.16
N LEU A 689 -6.65 -12.48 10.94
CA LEU A 689 -7.85 -12.74 10.17
C LEU A 689 -8.72 -13.80 10.83
N VAL A 690 -10.00 -13.48 10.98
CA VAL A 690 -11.04 -14.44 11.35
C VAL A 690 -11.12 -15.52 10.28
N ARG A 691 -11.01 -16.78 10.69
CA ARG A 691 -10.95 -17.96 9.81
C ARG A 691 -12.32 -18.60 9.65
N ASP A 692 -12.95 -18.91 10.77
CA ASP A 692 -14.23 -19.63 10.81
C ASP A 692 -15.25 -18.79 11.58
N TYR A 693 -16.40 -18.53 10.96
CA TYR A 693 -17.46 -17.73 11.56
C TYR A 693 -18.83 -18.05 10.96
N ARG A 694 -19.87 -17.67 11.68
CA ARG A 694 -21.26 -17.78 11.21
C ARG A 694 -22.05 -16.52 11.53
N LEU A 695 -23.02 -16.23 10.68
CA LEU A 695 -23.99 -15.17 10.88
C LEU A 695 -25.33 -15.81 11.26
N GLU A 696 -25.94 -15.30 12.31
CA GLU A 696 -27.23 -15.77 12.82
C GLU A 696 -28.20 -14.59 12.94
N ALA A 697 -29.42 -14.75 12.45
CA ALA A 697 -30.49 -13.77 12.63
C ALA A 697 -31.53 -14.32 13.62
N TYR A 698 -32.10 -13.46 14.45
CA TYR A 698 -33.16 -13.85 15.37
C TYR A 698 -34.51 -13.78 14.67
N VAL A 699 -35.14 -14.94 14.46
CA VAL A 699 -36.38 -15.08 13.68
C VAL A 699 -37.34 -15.94 14.49
N GLU A 700 -38.57 -15.43 14.69
CA GLU A 700 -39.64 -16.17 15.40
C GLU A 700 -39.22 -16.72 16.78
N GLY A 701 -38.37 -15.99 17.51
CA GLY A 701 -37.95 -16.37 18.86
C GLY A 701 -36.73 -17.30 18.93
N GLN A 702 -36.07 -17.60 17.80
CA GLN A 702 -34.90 -18.47 17.74
C GLN A 702 -33.78 -17.88 16.86
N TRP A 703 -32.54 -18.19 17.19
CA TRP A 703 -31.39 -17.89 16.35
C TRP A 703 -31.36 -18.85 15.15
N VAL A 704 -31.39 -18.30 13.95
CA VAL A 704 -31.31 -19.04 12.69
C VAL A 704 -30.02 -18.67 11.97
N LYS A 705 -29.20 -19.66 11.64
CA LYS A 705 -27.98 -19.46 10.85
C LYS A 705 -28.34 -19.01 9.42
N VAL A 706 -27.89 -17.82 9.04
CA VAL A 706 -28.11 -17.25 7.69
C VAL A 706 -26.89 -17.40 6.79
N HIS A 707 -25.69 -17.55 7.37
CA HIS A 707 -24.46 -17.80 6.64
C HIS A 707 -23.42 -18.51 7.53
N GLU A 708 -22.50 -19.25 6.91
CA GLU A 708 -21.36 -19.91 7.54
C GLU A 708 -20.17 -19.85 6.58
N GLU A 709 -19.02 -19.48 7.11
CA GLU A 709 -17.76 -19.38 6.38
C GLU A 709 -16.67 -20.15 7.13
N THR A 710 -15.82 -20.85 6.38
CA THR A 710 -14.73 -21.66 6.94
C THR A 710 -13.46 -21.43 6.14
N ALA A 711 -12.31 -21.41 6.80
CA ALA A 711 -11.01 -21.19 6.17
C ALA A 711 -10.89 -19.83 5.44
N ASN A 712 -11.54 -18.78 5.96
CA ASN A 712 -11.40 -17.44 5.44
C ASN A 712 -9.95 -16.94 5.58
N HIS A 713 -9.42 -16.42 4.48
CA HIS A 713 -8.13 -15.73 4.41
C HIS A 713 -8.27 -14.32 3.83
N LYS A 714 -9.49 -13.77 3.75
CA LYS A 714 -9.75 -12.44 3.17
C LYS A 714 -10.17 -11.43 4.23
N ARG A 715 -9.75 -10.18 4.02
CA ARG A 715 -10.08 -9.03 4.86
C ARG A 715 -11.56 -8.64 4.78
N LYS A 716 -12.05 -8.37 3.56
CA LYS A 716 -13.43 -7.96 3.30
C LYS A 716 -14.23 -9.14 2.77
N GLN A 717 -15.41 -9.36 3.36
CA GLN A 717 -16.37 -10.37 2.93
C GLN A 717 -17.76 -9.74 2.76
N ILE A 718 -18.41 -10.04 1.64
CA ILE A 718 -19.74 -9.53 1.30
C ILE A 718 -20.68 -10.72 1.13
N HIS A 719 -21.62 -10.84 2.07
CA HIS A 719 -22.61 -11.91 2.13
C HIS A 719 -23.95 -11.42 1.61
N ARG A 720 -24.32 -11.88 0.42
CA ARG A 720 -25.66 -11.64 -0.14
C ARG A 720 -26.57 -12.81 0.23
N LEU A 721 -27.60 -12.53 1.01
CA LEU A 721 -28.54 -13.53 1.47
C LEU A 721 -29.43 -13.96 0.29
N PRO A 722 -29.68 -15.27 0.10
CA PRO A 722 -30.55 -15.75 -0.98
C PRO A 722 -31.98 -15.19 -0.91
N THR A 723 -32.45 -14.91 0.30
CA THR A 723 -33.74 -14.30 0.59
C THR A 723 -33.53 -13.26 1.70
N ALA A 724 -34.19 -12.12 1.58
CA ALA A 724 -34.20 -11.13 2.65
C ALA A 724 -34.76 -11.74 3.95
N VAL A 725 -34.13 -11.41 5.07
CA VAL A 725 -34.48 -11.91 6.40
C VAL A 725 -35.09 -10.78 7.22
N SER A 726 -36.25 -11.04 7.79
CA SER A 726 -36.92 -10.13 8.73
C SER A 726 -36.41 -10.42 10.15
N THR A 727 -35.70 -9.48 10.77
CA THR A 727 -35.12 -9.69 12.10
C THR A 727 -34.98 -8.39 12.89
N ASP A 728 -34.99 -8.48 14.22
CA ASP A 728 -34.62 -7.40 15.14
C ASP A 728 -33.25 -7.64 15.79
N GLN A 729 -32.58 -8.78 15.52
CA GLN A 729 -31.24 -9.08 16.01
C GLN A 729 -30.39 -9.86 15.01
N LEU A 730 -29.14 -9.46 14.85
CA LEU A 730 -28.13 -10.16 14.06
C LEU A 730 -26.92 -10.44 14.93
N ARG A 731 -26.32 -11.61 14.81
CA ARG A 731 -25.10 -11.98 15.51
C ARG A 731 -24.04 -12.52 14.58
N LEU A 732 -22.83 -12.01 14.72
CA LEU A 732 -21.61 -12.62 14.20
C LEU A 732 -21.00 -13.49 15.31
N VAL A 733 -20.85 -14.79 15.05
CA VAL A 733 -20.17 -15.73 15.95
C VAL A 733 -18.85 -16.14 15.30
N ILE A 734 -17.75 -15.84 15.99
CA ILE A 734 -16.39 -16.14 15.56
C ILE A 734 -15.90 -17.39 16.27
N GLU A 735 -15.65 -18.43 15.49
CA GLU A 735 -15.27 -19.75 15.98
C GLU A 735 -13.75 -19.90 16.02
N ALA A 736 -13.05 -19.40 15.01
CA ALA A 736 -11.59 -19.49 14.93
C ALA A 736 -10.96 -18.31 14.17
N THR A 737 -9.68 -18.08 14.45
CA THR A 737 -8.79 -17.16 13.74
C THR A 737 -7.69 -17.96 13.03
N ASN A 738 -6.87 -17.29 12.23
CA ASN A 738 -5.70 -17.91 11.58
C ASN A 738 -4.46 -17.96 12.49
N GLY A 739 -4.53 -17.46 13.72
CA GLY A 739 -3.46 -17.54 14.71
C GLY A 739 -3.51 -16.52 15.85
N SER A 740 -4.32 -15.46 15.74
CA SER A 740 -4.52 -14.49 16.83
C SER A 740 -5.32 -15.11 17.98
N LEU A 741 -4.98 -14.71 19.21
CA LEU A 741 -5.73 -15.07 20.42
C LEU A 741 -7.05 -14.30 20.53
N HIS A 742 -7.22 -13.23 19.74
CA HIS A 742 -8.38 -12.35 19.79
C HIS A 742 -9.24 -12.52 18.55
N ALA A 743 -10.55 -12.41 18.71
CA ALA A 743 -11.43 -12.14 17.59
C ALA A 743 -11.36 -10.65 17.26
N GLU A 744 -11.05 -10.30 16.00
CA GLU A 744 -10.75 -8.92 15.59
C GLU A 744 -11.64 -8.50 14.41
N VAL A 745 -12.53 -7.54 14.66
CA VAL A 745 -13.49 -7.04 13.67
C VAL A 745 -13.35 -5.54 13.54
N ILE A 746 -13.11 -5.07 12.33
CA ILE A 746 -12.98 -3.64 12.03
C ILE A 746 -14.34 -3.02 11.75
N GLU A 747 -15.16 -3.69 10.94
CA GLU A 747 -16.43 -3.12 10.50
C GLU A 747 -17.47 -4.22 10.24
N ILE A 748 -18.72 -3.94 10.61
CA ILE A 748 -19.90 -4.63 10.11
C ILE A 748 -20.87 -3.62 9.48
N ARG A 749 -21.31 -3.90 8.25
CA ARG A 749 -22.41 -3.15 7.60
C ARG A 749 -23.54 -4.09 7.25
N VAL A 750 -24.77 -3.60 7.34
CA VAL A 750 -25.98 -4.38 7.07
C VAL A 750 -26.93 -3.57 6.20
N TYR A 751 -27.37 -4.17 5.09
CA TYR A 751 -28.24 -3.52 4.11
C TYR A 751 -29.51 -4.34 3.87
N GLY A 752 -30.59 -3.65 3.51
CA GLY A 752 -31.94 -4.21 3.32
C GLY A 752 -32.23 -4.83 1.96
#